data_AF-A0A938GGV2-F1
#
_entry.id   AF-A0A938GGV2-F1
#
_cell.length_a   1.000
_cell.length_b   1.000
_cell.length_c   1.000
_cell.angle_alpha   90.00
_cell.angle_beta   90.00
_cell.angle_gamma   90.00
#
_symmetry.space_group_name_H-M   'P 1'
#
loop_
_entity.id
_entity.type
_entity.pdbx_description
1 polymer ?
#
loop_
_entity_poly.entity_id
_entity_poly.type
_entity_poly.pdbx_seq_one_letter_code
_entity_poly.pdbx_strand_id
1 'polypeptide(L)'
;MRIFSVLSHGRAALPRSRFSVDTSAQQHRPTIDGFMECMHGSKATRPSHEPFKVQSSKFNVQCSTLPVEHRTSNSERGTSNHTTQSLSRSGQTFCATEDCRAPRRHCGASRSFPFMASILRLAILLAAHAPTARAFNLDGQTDIVWQNRATGQTTVWFMNLLAFADNGWVTNDLGAGWQAVATADFNRDGQTDLLWRSPSTGQNEIWLMRGTYRLARHSLSVGATNFYVVGTGDFNADGYADILWRDHNHDLTAVWFLNGTHWNGEVGRIAKNGDPAWRAVATADCNNDGYGDIYWRHTGTGKNAIWVMHGTKVARIDEIRPEPDLGFHLAATGQFNPLGHTDLLWRHTNGQNVVWLMRGANHLSTVALPTETNRNWTVVGVGGYTNAMMLTASADAVSRSVTLAWRYGPAKLPTIRRRVADETRWTTQAVNYAPYRFTNSNLELGQRYEFDVGGQYLLAGLNAAPVEQRGQLLLVVENSAAKALARELEIFRADLAGDGWSVIRTNVPRHNDRAWRANTNAIASIKSFVANCYSADPAATRAVLLIGHVPIPYSGFHNPDGHGARALPADGYYGDVDGIYTDARVNYTSGVAGRPESRHDNLVGDGKFDQNRYPPDSIGEARLELAVGRIDFAKLPAFKSRSELELLRRYFDKNHRYRHKQLVLPERITAGTFFPTGLNWEAYAQAAKLSSRMFGADPQCLVDGDPFVRANASVWGILCGYGLPYGVRGQPSAYHESAHLADPAKAPRLLFASLFASYCVDFDYADNFMRAFLGAPEAGLVVTWFRPVSIENVPLAFETLGLGETVGSGFLRMINDNPDRTAHMTYLALLGDPTLRLQILAPPTALVARGKREVNLTWTASPEPGAQYLVYRSTNAWDGPWKKLTPAALAGTRFTDEAAPAGSKLYQVRALKLVETGSGTYTNLSQGVFTKSAEEKR
;
A
#
# COMPACT_ATOMS: atom_id res chain seq x y z
N MET A 1 -52.70 40.37 6.96
CA MET A 1 -54.12 40.03 7.22
C MET A 1 -54.20 39.02 8.37
N ARG A 2 -55.36 38.89 9.03
CA ARG A 2 -55.70 37.80 9.99
C ARG A 2 -56.18 36.56 9.17
N ILE A 3 -56.43 35.34 9.67
CA ILE A 3 -57.07 34.87 10.93
C ILE A 3 -56.80 33.33 11.13
N PHE A 4 -56.98 32.80 12.36
CA PHE A 4 -57.30 31.42 12.86
C PHE A 4 -57.53 30.25 11.86
N SER A 5 -57.40 28.93 12.18
CA SER A 5 -56.98 28.10 13.35
C SER A 5 -56.78 26.62 12.84
N VAL A 6 -56.81 25.45 13.53
CA VAL A 6 -57.16 24.96 14.90
C VAL A 6 -56.46 23.59 15.19
N LEU A 7 -56.81 22.86 16.27
CA LEU A 7 -56.33 21.51 16.65
C LEU A 7 -57.49 20.52 16.89
N SER A 8 -57.24 19.21 16.76
CA SER A 8 -57.97 18.15 17.47
C SER A 8 -57.12 16.87 17.67
N HIS A 9 -57.42 16.09 18.72
CA HIS A 9 -56.80 14.80 19.04
C HIS A 9 -57.89 13.80 19.49
N GLY A 10 -57.73 12.50 19.23
CA GLY A 10 -58.68 11.47 19.64
C GLY A 10 -58.04 10.08 19.82
N ARG A 11 -58.23 9.49 21.02
CA ARG A 11 -57.89 8.11 21.42
C ARG A 11 -59.15 7.21 21.26
N ALA A 12 -59.14 5.88 21.30
CA ALA A 12 -58.15 4.80 21.12
C ALA A 12 -58.90 3.44 21.22
N ALA A 13 -58.31 2.30 20.83
CA ALA A 13 -58.80 0.95 21.21
C ALA A 13 -57.72 -0.15 21.11
N LEU A 14 -57.90 -1.25 21.85
CA LEU A 14 -57.14 -2.52 21.85
C LEU A 14 -58.13 -3.68 22.07
N PRO A 15 -57.82 -4.92 21.64
CA PRO A 15 -57.38 -5.94 22.62
C PRO A 15 -56.30 -6.92 22.09
N ARG A 16 -55.95 -7.95 22.88
CA ARG A 16 -54.83 -8.90 22.66
C ARG A 16 -55.26 -10.36 22.46
N SER A 17 -54.38 -11.15 21.83
CA SER A 17 -54.33 -12.63 21.85
C SER A 17 -52.87 -13.12 22.03
N ARG A 18 -52.62 -14.44 22.20
CA ARG A 18 -51.28 -15.05 22.39
C ARG A 18 -51.33 -16.60 22.23
N PHE A 19 -50.16 -17.27 22.32
CA PHE A 19 -49.92 -18.73 22.49
C PHE A 19 -50.12 -19.62 21.24
N SER A 20 -49.62 -20.87 21.12
CA SER A 20 -48.32 -21.55 21.45
C SER A 20 -48.44 -23.08 21.15
N VAL A 21 -47.44 -23.96 20.96
CA VAL A 21 -45.96 -24.01 20.68
C VAL A 21 -45.61 -25.50 20.40
N ASP A 22 -44.45 -25.82 19.80
CA ASP A 22 -43.84 -27.18 19.70
C ASP A 22 -44.60 -28.24 18.83
N THR A 23 -44.07 -29.41 18.40
CA THR A 23 -42.70 -30.02 18.36
C THR A 23 -42.61 -31.10 17.26
N SER A 24 -41.38 -31.48 16.83
CA SER A 24 -41.00 -32.83 16.30
C SER A 24 -41.63 -33.32 14.96
N ALA A 25 -41.14 -34.37 14.26
CA ALA A 25 -39.81 -34.96 14.08
C ALA A 25 -39.79 -35.94 12.85
N GLN A 26 -38.59 -36.37 12.43
CA GLN A 26 -38.24 -37.62 11.70
C GLN A 26 -38.98 -37.98 10.38
N GLN A 27 -38.28 -37.94 9.24
CA GLN A 27 -37.60 -39.09 8.59
C GLN A 27 -38.52 -40.12 7.91
N HIS A 28 -38.39 -40.28 6.58
CA HIS A 28 -38.09 -41.59 5.97
C HIS A 28 -37.51 -41.47 4.55
N ARG A 29 -36.55 -42.35 4.23
CA ARG A 29 -36.07 -42.73 2.88
C ARG A 29 -36.89 -43.98 2.44
N PRO A 30 -37.02 -44.37 1.14
CA PRO A 30 -35.84 -44.70 0.30
C PRO A 30 -35.98 -44.67 -1.27
N THR A 31 -34.87 -45.06 -1.93
CA THR A 31 -34.65 -45.89 -3.18
C THR A 31 -35.81 -46.21 -4.15
N ILE A 32 -35.65 -46.51 -5.47
CA ILE A 32 -34.52 -46.61 -6.45
C ILE A 32 -35.12 -46.72 -7.89
N ASP A 33 -34.33 -46.49 -8.95
CA ASP A 33 -34.59 -46.77 -10.39
C ASP A 33 -35.83 -46.11 -11.07
N GLY A 34 -35.92 -45.99 -12.40
CA GLY A 34 -34.89 -46.18 -13.45
C GLY A 34 -35.43 -46.72 -14.79
N PHE A 35 -35.61 -45.85 -15.80
CA PHE A 35 -35.75 -46.18 -17.24
C PHE A 35 -35.19 -45.00 -18.06
N MET A 36 -34.31 -45.08 -19.07
CA MET A 36 -34.08 -45.97 -20.25
C MET A 36 -34.84 -45.57 -21.53
N GLU A 37 -34.08 -45.61 -22.64
CA GLU A 37 -34.45 -45.35 -24.05
C GLU A 37 -34.83 -43.89 -24.40
N CYS A 38 -34.45 -43.31 -25.56
CA CYS A 38 -33.68 -43.79 -26.72
C CYS A 38 -32.98 -42.58 -27.42
N MET A 39 -32.09 -42.66 -28.42
CA MET A 39 -31.64 -43.78 -29.25
C MET A 39 -30.13 -43.67 -29.67
N HIS A 40 -29.80 -43.11 -30.83
CA HIS A 40 -28.52 -43.26 -31.58
C HIS A 40 -28.15 -41.96 -32.35
N GLY A 41 -26.96 -41.77 -32.94
CA GLY A 41 -25.71 -42.56 -33.13
C GLY A 41 -24.80 -41.79 -34.11
N SER A 42 -23.50 -42.03 -34.31
CA SER A 42 -22.64 -43.24 -34.21
C SER A 42 -21.23 -42.89 -33.62
N LYS A 43 -20.55 -43.76 -32.85
CA LYS A 43 -19.51 -44.75 -33.29
C LYS A 43 -18.60 -44.29 -34.44
N ALA A 44 -17.28 -44.54 -34.49
CA ALA A 44 -16.22 -44.97 -33.54
C ALA A 44 -14.84 -44.67 -34.26
N THR A 45 -13.60 -44.82 -33.78
CA THR A 45 -12.89 -45.77 -32.87
C THR A 45 -11.57 -45.16 -32.31
N ARG A 46 -10.98 -45.76 -31.27
CA ARG A 46 -9.56 -45.60 -30.81
C ARG A 46 -8.71 -46.79 -31.33
N PRO A 47 -7.35 -46.79 -31.40
CA PRO A 47 -6.45 -46.59 -30.23
C PRO A 47 -4.99 -46.06 -30.44
N SER A 48 -4.27 -46.02 -29.29
CA SER A 48 -2.81 -46.26 -29.06
C SER A 48 -1.68 -45.28 -29.46
N HIS A 49 -0.91 -44.92 -28.42
CA HIS A 49 0.56 -44.74 -28.30
C HIS A 49 1.37 -43.71 -29.14
N GLU A 50 1.78 -42.64 -28.42
CA GLU A 50 3.19 -42.22 -28.21
C GLU A 50 3.97 -41.50 -29.35
N PRO A 51 5.20 -40.96 -29.13
CA PRO A 51 5.35 -39.50 -29.27
C PRO A 51 6.19 -39.04 -30.47
N PHE A 52 5.89 -37.84 -30.95
CA PHE A 52 6.57 -37.25 -32.12
C PHE A 52 7.96 -36.67 -31.80
N LYS A 53 8.93 -37.00 -32.65
CA LYS A 53 10.30 -36.44 -32.61
C LYS A 53 10.39 -35.13 -33.40
N VAL A 54 11.31 -34.27 -32.98
CA VAL A 54 11.79 -33.12 -33.75
C VAL A 54 12.46 -33.59 -35.05
N GLN A 55 12.15 -32.94 -36.17
CA GLN A 55 12.98 -32.97 -37.37
C GLN A 55 13.63 -31.59 -37.60
N SER A 56 14.87 -31.60 -38.08
CA SER A 56 15.65 -30.39 -38.39
C SER A 56 15.97 -30.31 -39.88
N SER A 57 15.75 -29.14 -40.48
CA SER A 57 16.04 -28.86 -41.90
C SER A 57 17.41 -28.18 -42.05
N LYS A 58 18.31 -28.79 -42.84
CA LYS A 58 19.59 -28.20 -43.25
C LYS A 58 19.49 -27.66 -44.69
N PHE A 59 20.06 -26.47 -44.95
CA PHE A 59 20.79 -26.11 -46.17
C PHE A 59 21.80 -25.01 -45.75
N ASN A 60 23.09 -25.30 -45.68
CA ASN A 60 24.10 -25.17 -46.76
C ASN A 60 24.51 -23.72 -47.07
N VAL A 61 25.77 -23.40 -46.75
CA VAL A 61 26.58 -22.33 -47.38
C VAL A 61 27.94 -22.94 -47.70
N GLN A 62 28.52 -22.62 -48.86
CA GLN A 62 29.78 -23.18 -49.34
C GLN A 62 31.00 -22.44 -48.77
N CYS A 63 32.15 -23.12 -48.69
CA CYS A 63 33.44 -22.46 -48.52
C CYS A 63 34.05 -22.09 -49.88
N SER A 64 34.70 -20.92 -49.95
CA SER A 64 35.67 -20.55 -50.98
C SER A 64 36.86 -19.83 -50.31
N THR A 65 38.02 -19.85 -50.96
CA THR A 65 39.33 -19.60 -50.33
C THR A 65 39.83 -18.15 -50.41
N LEU A 66 40.65 -17.79 -49.41
CA LEU A 66 41.94 -17.05 -49.46
C LEU A 66 42.34 -16.36 -50.79
N PRO A 67 42.94 -15.15 -50.75
CA PRO A 67 44.27 -15.00 -50.15
C PRO A 67 44.54 -13.78 -49.24
N VAL A 68 45.74 -13.79 -48.65
CA VAL A 68 46.38 -12.70 -47.91
C VAL A 68 47.23 -11.86 -48.86
N GLU A 69 47.28 -10.56 -48.65
CA GLU A 69 48.38 -9.72 -49.16
C GLU A 69 48.91 -8.77 -48.06
N HIS A 70 50.06 -8.13 -48.32
CA HIS A 70 51.02 -7.75 -47.27
C HIS A 70 51.82 -6.49 -47.68
N ARG A 71 52.24 -5.63 -46.71
CA ARG A 71 53.14 -4.45 -46.90
C ARG A 71 52.44 -3.27 -47.63
N THR A 72 52.94 -2.03 -47.79
CA THR A 72 54.05 -1.17 -47.27
C THR A 72 53.70 0.30 -47.66
N SER A 73 54.12 1.41 -47.03
CA SER A 73 54.71 1.72 -45.71
C SER A 73 55.03 3.23 -45.59
N ASN A 74 55.29 3.71 -44.37
CA ASN A 74 56.01 4.97 -44.03
C ASN A 74 55.30 6.33 -44.20
N SER A 75 55.88 7.31 -43.49
CA SER A 75 55.83 8.77 -43.64
C SER A 75 54.76 9.54 -42.85
N GLU A 76 55.08 10.67 -42.21
CA GLU A 76 56.40 11.19 -41.81
C GLU A 76 56.31 12.21 -40.63
N ARG A 77 57.42 12.90 -40.38
CA ARG A 77 57.58 14.20 -39.68
C ARG A 77 56.31 15.07 -39.74
N GLY A 78 55.92 15.83 -38.71
CA GLY A 78 56.59 16.17 -37.45
C GLY A 78 56.45 17.68 -37.16
N THR A 79 56.93 18.13 -35.99
CA THR A 79 57.02 19.56 -35.55
C THR A 79 55.71 20.36 -35.41
N SER A 80 55.56 21.34 -34.51
CA SER A 80 56.24 21.62 -33.22
C SER A 80 55.51 22.79 -32.51
N ASN A 81 55.95 23.15 -31.29
CA ASN A 81 55.85 24.49 -30.67
C ASN A 81 54.45 24.97 -30.19
N HIS A 82 54.31 25.73 -29.09
CA HIS A 82 55.23 26.05 -28.00
C HIS A 82 54.44 26.49 -26.73
N THR A 83 55.05 26.33 -25.53
CA THR A 83 54.93 27.10 -24.24
C THR A 83 53.69 27.99 -23.95
N THR A 84 53.19 28.09 -22.70
CA THR A 84 53.90 28.41 -21.43
C THR A 84 53.37 27.63 -20.21
N GLN A 85 54.22 27.08 -19.32
CA GLN A 85 54.74 27.71 -18.07
C GLN A 85 53.63 28.16 -17.08
N SER A 86 53.38 27.42 -15.98
CA SER A 86 54.04 27.47 -14.64
C SER A 86 53.60 28.68 -13.79
N LEU A 87 53.21 28.57 -12.51
CA LEU A 87 53.87 27.98 -11.32
C LEU A 87 52.80 27.46 -10.33
N SER A 88 52.92 26.40 -9.50
CA SER A 88 53.94 25.91 -8.54
C SER A 88 53.80 26.45 -7.09
N ARG A 89 54.04 25.56 -6.10
CA ARG A 89 54.23 25.78 -4.63
C ARG A 89 52.95 25.94 -3.76
N SER A 90 52.93 25.52 -2.47
CA SER A 90 53.79 24.54 -1.73
C SER A 90 53.29 24.26 -0.30
N GLY A 91 53.61 23.09 0.27
CA GLY A 91 53.50 22.73 1.70
C GLY A 91 52.59 21.50 1.92
N GLN A 92 53.03 20.31 2.37
CA GLN A 92 53.81 19.91 3.57
C GLN A 92 53.02 20.19 4.87
N THR A 93 52.90 19.26 5.83
CA THR A 93 53.92 18.28 6.31
C THR A 93 53.37 16.91 6.77
N PHE A 94 54.25 15.90 6.75
CA PHE A 94 54.27 14.55 7.38
C PHE A 94 53.70 14.43 8.83
N CYS A 95 53.44 13.25 9.43
CA CYS A 95 53.74 11.81 9.13
C CYS A 95 52.58 10.91 9.70
N ALA A 96 52.59 9.57 9.94
CA ALA A 96 53.50 8.40 9.86
C ALA A 96 52.66 7.09 10.02
N THR A 97 53.01 5.87 9.58
CA THR A 97 54.04 5.41 8.61
C THR A 97 53.62 4.14 7.82
N GLU A 98 53.18 3.03 8.43
CA GLU A 98 54.01 1.82 8.61
C GLU A 98 53.20 0.51 8.38
N ASP A 99 53.73 -0.66 7.95
CA ASP A 99 54.73 -0.98 6.90
C ASP A 99 54.55 -2.45 6.38
N CYS A 100 55.15 -2.77 5.22
CA CYS A 100 55.53 -4.07 4.65
C CYS A 100 54.72 -5.37 4.95
N ARG A 101 54.14 -5.96 3.88
CA ARG A 101 54.68 -7.17 3.19
C ARG A 101 53.88 -7.60 1.95
N ALA A 102 54.59 -8.15 0.95
CA ALA A 102 54.06 -8.91 -0.19
C ALA A 102 54.82 -10.25 -0.31
N PRO A 103 54.39 -11.25 -1.11
CA PRO A 103 54.98 -11.36 -2.45
C PRO A 103 54.17 -12.06 -3.58
N ARG A 104 54.29 -11.49 -4.80
CA ARG A 104 54.52 -12.12 -6.14
C ARG A 104 54.02 -13.55 -6.46
N ARG A 105 53.20 -13.66 -7.54
CA ARG A 105 53.44 -14.36 -8.85
C ARG A 105 52.12 -14.26 -9.68
N HIS A 106 51.98 -13.75 -10.92
CA HIS A 106 52.67 -13.79 -12.22
C HIS A 106 52.38 -15.01 -13.13
N CYS A 107 52.02 -14.69 -14.40
CA CYS A 107 51.90 -15.53 -15.62
C CYS A 107 50.65 -16.41 -15.82
N GLY A 108 50.19 -16.49 -17.09
CA GLY A 108 49.19 -17.44 -17.59
C GLY A 108 48.02 -16.77 -18.34
N ALA A 109 47.95 -16.92 -19.66
CA ALA A 109 46.88 -16.34 -20.50
C ALA A 109 46.21 -17.39 -21.39
N SER A 110 44.89 -17.30 -21.57
CA SER A 110 44.18 -17.57 -22.84
C SER A 110 42.65 -17.34 -22.67
N ARG A 111 41.91 -17.31 -23.78
CA ARG A 111 40.49 -16.91 -23.84
C ARG A 111 39.56 -18.12 -23.85
N SER A 112 38.42 -18.06 -23.15
CA SER A 112 37.18 -18.78 -23.50
C SER A 112 35.94 -18.17 -22.80
N PHE A 113 34.77 -18.42 -23.38
CA PHE A 113 33.49 -17.75 -23.07
C PHE A 113 32.91 -18.10 -21.68
N PRO A 114 32.33 -17.14 -20.95
CA PRO A 114 31.46 -17.39 -19.80
C PRO A 114 29.98 -17.14 -20.12
N PHE A 115 29.34 -18.00 -20.93
CA PHE A 115 27.87 -17.98 -21.09
C PHE A 115 27.15 -18.99 -20.16
N MET A 116 27.74 -19.28 -18.99
CA MET A 116 27.17 -20.19 -17.99
C MET A 116 27.57 -19.88 -16.54
N ALA A 117 28.04 -18.66 -16.26
CA ALA A 117 28.59 -18.27 -14.93
C ALA A 117 27.64 -17.42 -14.06
N SER A 118 26.47 -17.01 -14.56
CA SER A 118 25.56 -16.10 -13.84
C SER A 118 24.46 -16.80 -13.02
N ILE A 119 24.26 -18.11 -13.19
CA ILE A 119 23.20 -18.87 -12.50
C ILE A 119 23.62 -19.20 -11.06
N LEU A 120 24.90 -19.51 -10.82
CA LEU A 120 25.37 -20.01 -9.52
C LEU A 120 25.69 -18.94 -8.46
N ARG A 121 25.47 -17.65 -8.76
CA ARG A 121 25.53 -16.56 -7.76
C ARG A 121 24.17 -16.01 -7.33
N LEU A 122 23.08 -16.43 -7.98
CA LEU A 122 21.72 -16.03 -7.60
C LEU A 122 21.13 -16.96 -6.51
N ALA A 123 21.63 -18.19 -6.41
CA ALA A 123 21.12 -19.23 -5.51
C ALA A 123 21.55 -19.11 -4.02
N ILE A 124 22.34 -18.09 -3.64
CA ILE A 124 22.88 -17.93 -2.27
C ILE A 124 22.42 -16.59 -1.64
N LEU A 125 21.57 -15.81 -2.32
CA LEU A 125 20.84 -14.67 -1.74
C LEU A 125 19.32 -14.87 -1.72
N LEU A 126 18.87 -16.11 -1.93
CA LEU A 126 17.48 -16.57 -1.84
C LEU A 126 17.39 -17.72 -0.84
N ALA A 127 17.95 -17.51 0.36
CA ALA A 127 17.48 -18.21 1.54
C ALA A 127 16.05 -17.70 1.81
N ALA A 128 15.05 -18.49 1.42
CA ALA A 128 13.68 -18.22 1.78
C ALA A 128 13.60 -18.17 3.30
N HIS A 129 13.26 -17.01 3.86
CA HIS A 129 12.86 -16.97 5.26
C HIS A 129 11.57 -17.78 5.33
N ALA A 130 11.50 -18.80 6.20
CA ALA A 130 10.29 -19.58 6.40
C ALA A 130 9.12 -18.61 6.65
N PRO A 131 7.96 -18.77 5.98
CA PRO A 131 6.91 -17.76 6.05
C PRO A 131 6.33 -17.69 7.45
N THR A 132 6.78 -16.68 8.20
CA THR A 132 6.07 -16.23 9.39
C THR A 132 4.71 -15.75 8.93
N ALA A 133 3.68 -16.54 9.26
CA ALA A 133 2.28 -16.13 9.19
C ALA A 133 2.09 -14.75 9.81
N ARG A 134 1.04 -14.00 9.43
CA ARG A 134 0.83 -12.62 9.90
C ARG A 134 -0.29 -12.55 10.94
N ALA A 135 -0.26 -11.47 11.73
CA ALA A 135 -1.22 -11.14 12.78
C ALA A 135 -2.67 -11.35 12.32
N PHE A 136 -3.55 -11.84 13.20
CA PHE A 136 -4.94 -12.11 12.82
C PHE A 136 -5.72 -10.83 12.51
N ASN A 137 -5.31 -9.68 13.05
CA ASN A 137 -5.87 -8.37 12.68
C ASN A 137 -5.04 -7.59 11.63
N LEU A 138 -3.93 -8.15 11.12
CA LEU A 138 -2.92 -7.49 10.28
C LEU A 138 -2.29 -6.18 10.83
N ASP A 139 -2.43 -5.86 12.12
CA ASP A 139 -1.71 -4.73 12.74
C ASP A 139 -0.20 -5.02 12.96
N GLY A 140 0.19 -6.27 12.70
CA GLY A 140 1.56 -6.76 12.70
C GLY A 140 2.00 -7.49 13.96
N GLN A 141 1.17 -7.49 15.01
CA GLN A 141 1.54 -7.95 16.35
C GLN A 141 1.27 -9.45 16.50
N THR A 142 2.10 -10.12 17.31
CA THR A 142 1.96 -11.57 17.56
C THR A 142 0.76 -11.80 18.47
N ASP A 143 -0.40 -11.93 17.84
CA ASP A 143 -1.68 -12.25 18.45
C ASP A 143 -1.66 -13.66 19.08
N ILE A 144 -2.48 -13.91 20.11
CA ILE A 144 -2.45 -15.21 20.81
C ILE A 144 -3.76 -15.96 20.58
N VAL A 145 -3.67 -17.19 20.07
CA VAL A 145 -4.84 -18.06 19.86
C VAL A 145 -5.12 -18.86 21.13
N TRP A 146 -6.35 -18.76 21.63
CA TRP A 146 -6.82 -19.43 22.84
C TRP A 146 -7.98 -20.37 22.53
N GLN A 147 -7.95 -21.58 23.07
CA GLN A 147 -9.11 -22.49 23.07
C GLN A 147 -9.49 -22.89 24.50
N ASN A 148 -10.79 -22.87 24.78
CA ASN A 148 -11.36 -23.39 26.00
C ASN A 148 -11.60 -24.90 25.84
N ARG A 149 -10.85 -25.73 26.57
CA ARG A 149 -10.92 -27.20 26.45
C ARG A 149 -12.21 -27.82 27.01
N ALA A 150 -12.99 -27.08 27.78
CA ALA A 150 -14.28 -27.55 28.32
C ALA A 150 -15.47 -27.22 27.40
N THR A 151 -15.44 -26.07 26.70
CA THR A 151 -16.54 -25.62 25.83
C THR A 151 -16.25 -25.76 24.33
N GLY A 152 -14.98 -25.99 23.94
CA GLY A 152 -14.54 -26.03 22.55
C GLY A 152 -14.45 -24.66 21.87
N GLN A 153 -14.80 -23.56 22.57
CA GLN A 153 -14.74 -22.19 22.05
C GLN A 153 -13.30 -21.76 21.78
N THR A 154 -13.08 -21.06 20.66
CA THR A 154 -11.78 -20.49 20.29
C THR A 154 -11.90 -18.98 20.15
N THR A 155 -10.91 -18.25 20.64
CA THR A 155 -10.80 -16.78 20.51
C THR A 155 -9.35 -16.41 20.23
N VAL A 156 -9.14 -15.33 19.49
CA VAL A 156 -7.82 -14.71 19.32
C VAL A 156 -7.77 -13.48 20.20
N TRP A 157 -6.74 -13.36 21.02
CA TRP A 157 -6.39 -12.11 21.71
C TRP A 157 -5.57 -11.25 20.75
N PHE A 158 -6.11 -10.08 20.42
CA PHE A 158 -5.39 -9.07 19.66
C PHE A 158 -4.41 -8.35 20.59
N MET A 159 -3.12 -8.35 20.24
CA MET A 159 -2.05 -7.92 21.14
C MET A 159 -1.49 -6.54 20.74
N ASN A 160 -1.34 -5.63 21.70
CA ASN A 160 -0.58 -4.39 21.53
C ASN A 160 0.81 -4.56 22.17
N LEU A 161 1.76 -5.01 21.36
CA LEU A 161 3.08 -5.54 21.73
C LEU A 161 2.97 -6.70 22.73
N LEU A 162 3.04 -6.39 24.03
CA LEU A 162 2.97 -7.35 25.14
C LEU A 162 1.78 -7.05 26.09
N ALA A 163 0.86 -6.18 25.66
CA ALA A 163 -0.42 -5.95 26.34
C ALA A 163 -1.57 -6.56 25.53
N PHE A 164 -2.61 -7.05 26.21
CA PHE A 164 -3.89 -7.37 25.56
C PHE A 164 -4.57 -6.07 25.11
N ALA A 165 -5.10 -6.04 23.88
CA ALA A 165 -5.87 -4.92 23.35
C ALA A 165 -7.37 -5.22 23.28
N ASP A 166 -7.75 -6.31 22.60
CA ASP A 166 -9.14 -6.75 22.39
C ASP A 166 -9.18 -8.25 22.04
N ASN A 167 -10.35 -8.85 21.80
CA ASN A 167 -10.45 -10.22 21.26
C ASN A 167 -11.45 -10.41 20.12
N GLY A 168 -11.19 -11.43 19.30
CA GLY A 168 -12.06 -11.85 18.21
C GLY A 168 -12.38 -13.33 18.29
N TRP A 169 -13.66 -13.70 18.17
CA TRP A 169 -14.11 -15.07 18.31
C TRP A 169 -13.97 -15.84 16.99
N VAL A 170 -13.43 -17.06 17.06
CA VAL A 170 -13.39 -18.01 15.95
C VAL A 170 -14.60 -18.94 16.08
N THR A 171 -15.46 -18.96 15.07
CA THR A 171 -16.67 -19.80 15.09
C THR A 171 -16.30 -21.26 14.84
N ASN A 172 -16.35 -22.09 15.89
CA ASN A 172 -16.07 -23.52 15.81
C ASN A 172 -17.34 -24.32 15.46
N ASP A 173 -17.32 -25.08 14.37
CA ASP A 173 -18.40 -25.97 13.90
C ASP A 173 -18.03 -27.46 13.89
N LEU A 174 -16.83 -27.86 14.35
CA LEU A 174 -16.41 -29.27 14.42
C LEU A 174 -17.07 -30.05 15.56
N GLY A 175 -17.67 -29.32 16.52
CA GLY A 175 -18.31 -29.90 17.70
C GLY A 175 -17.36 -30.22 18.86
N ALA A 176 -17.92 -30.73 19.94
CA ALA A 176 -17.17 -31.04 21.15
C ALA A 176 -16.16 -32.19 20.93
N GLY A 177 -14.94 -32.03 21.44
CA GLY A 177 -13.85 -33.01 21.33
C GLY A 177 -12.77 -32.66 20.31
N TRP A 178 -12.99 -31.69 19.43
CA TRP A 178 -11.94 -31.14 18.56
C TRP A 178 -11.10 -30.09 19.27
N GLN A 179 -9.78 -30.23 19.17
CA GLN A 179 -8.79 -29.32 19.73
C GLN A 179 -8.06 -28.61 18.60
N ALA A 180 -7.87 -27.30 18.70
CA ALA A 180 -6.86 -26.62 17.91
C ALA A 180 -5.49 -26.89 18.55
N VAL A 181 -4.49 -27.26 17.74
CA VAL A 181 -3.23 -27.84 18.23
C VAL A 181 -1.96 -27.19 17.67
N ALA A 182 -2.06 -26.37 16.62
CA ALA A 182 -0.96 -25.52 16.14
C ALA A 182 -1.50 -24.37 15.27
N THR A 183 -0.62 -23.39 15.00
CA THR A 183 -0.85 -22.24 14.11
C THR A 183 0.26 -22.17 13.06
N ALA A 184 -0.04 -21.81 11.82
CA ALA A 184 0.95 -21.71 10.73
C ALA A 184 0.42 -20.85 9.57
N ASP A 185 1.22 -20.64 8.53
CA ASP A 185 0.71 -20.27 7.19
C ASP A 185 0.77 -21.54 6.32
N PHE A 186 -0.38 -22.19 6.10
CA PHE A 186 -0.45 -23.44 5.34
C PHE A 186 -0.72 -23.23 3.85
N ASN A 187 -1.10 -22.03 3.40
CA ASN A 187 -1.39 -21.74 1.98
C ASN A 187 -0.42 -20.74 1.32
N ARG A 188 0.46 -20.11 2.10
CA ARG A 188 1.38 -19.01 1.73
C ARG A 188 0.68 -17.72 1.28
N ASP A 189 -0.58 -17.51 1.65
CA ASP A 189 -1.28 -16.23 1.40
C ASP A 189 -0.77 -15.12 2.35
N GLY A 190 -0.13 -15.51 3.46
CA GLY A 190 0.47 -14.66 4.46
C GLY A 190 -0.29 -14.66 5.79
N GLN A 191 -1.43 -15.30 5.93
CA GLN A 191 -2.25 -15.24 7.15
C GLN A 191 -1.94 -16.40 8.12
N THR A 192 -2.43 -16.30 9.36
CA THR A 192 -2.29 -17.40 10.34
C THR A 192 -3.50 -18.32 10.31
N ASP A 193 -3.27 -19.50 9.78
CA ASP A 193 -4.17 -20.65 9.73
C ASP A 193 -4.17 -21.45 11.05
N LEU A 194 -5.19 -22.28 11.24
CA LEU A 194 -5.34 -23.16 12.42
C LEU A 194 -5.26 -24.64 12.04
N LEU A 195 -4.40 -25.40 12.71
CA LEU A 195 -4.43 -26.87 12.66
C LEU A 195 -5.30 -27.41 13.79
N TRP A 196 -6.29 -28.22 13.44
CA TRP A 196 -7.19 -28.89 14.37
C TRP A 196 -6.97 -30.40 14.37
N ARG A 197 -7.20 -31.03 15.52
CA ARG A 197 -7.10 -32.48 15.73
C ARG A 197 -8.23 -32.99 16.63
N SER A 198 -8.75 -34.17 16.32
CA SER A 198 -9.67 -34.94 17.16
C SER A 198 -8.90 -36.05 17.86
N PRO A 199 -8.56 -35.93 19.17
CA PRO A 199 -7.69 -36.91 19.83
C PRO A 199 -8.30 -38.31 19.94
N SER A 200 -9.63 -38.41 19.95
CA SER A 200 -10.36 -39.68 20.04
C SER A 200 -10.45 -40.44 18.71
N THR A 201 -10.24 -39.79 17.57
CA THR A 201 -10.36 -40.40 16.23
C THR A 201 -9.06 -40.37 15.43
N GLY A 202 -8.11 -39.50 15.81
CA GLY A 202 -6.87 -39.24 15.07
C GLY A 202 -7.03 -38.29 13.87
N GLN A 203 -8.27 -37.89 13.51
CA GLN A 203 -8.55 -36.97 12.40
C GLN A 203 -7.96 -35.58 12.64
N ASN A 204 -7.59 -34.89 11.56
CA ASN A 204 -7.07 -33.53 11.59
C ASN A 204 -7.70 -32.69 10.47
N GLU A 205 -7.81 -31.39 10.69
CA GLU A 205 -8.32 -30.42 9.71
C GLU A 205 -7.39 -29.19 9.73
N ILE A 206 -6.87 -28.79 8.57
CA ILE A 206 -6.31 -27.44 8.40
C ILE A 206 -7.46 -26.49 8.07
N TRP A 207 -7.55 -25.40 8.81
CA TRP A 207 -8.48 -24.30 8.55
C TRP A 207 -7.72 -23.13 7.97
N LEU A 208 -8.02 -22.79 6.72
CA LEU A 208 -7.48 -21.60 6.08
C LEU A 208 -8.26 -20.37 6.58
N MET A 209 -7.56 -19.35 7.06
CA MET A 209 -8.16 -18.27 7.84
C MET A 209 -8.09 -16.90 7.14
N ARG A 210 -8.91 -15.97 7.63
CA ARG A 210 -8.83 -14.53 7.39
C ARG A 210 -9.18 -13.80 8.67
N GLY A 211 -8.16 -13.42 9.42
CA GLY A 211 -8.32 -13.14 10.84
C GLY A 211 -9.11 -14.24 11.54
N THR A 212 -10.10 -13.89 12.34
CA THR A 212 -10.88 -14.89 13.09
C THR A 212 -11.97 -15.61 12.26
N TYR A 213 -12.08 -15.30 10.96
CA TYR A 213 -12.98 -15.96 10.03
C TYR A 213 -12.28 -17.11 9.29
N ARG A 214 -12.96 -18.25 9.09
CA ARG A 214 -12.43 -19.37 8.32
C ARG A 214 -12.86 -19.28 6.86
N LEU A 215 -11.88 -19.18 5.95
CA LEU A 215 -12.08 -19.21 4.49
C LEU A 215 -12.39 -20.64 3.99
N ALA A 216 -11.63 -21.64 4.42
CA ALA A 216 -11.76 -23.03 3.96
C ALA A 216 -11.35 -24.05 5.04
N ARG A 217 -11.62 -25.34 4.78
CA ARG A 217 -11.16 -26.46 5.62
C ARG A 217 -10.65 -27.62 4.76
N HIS A 218 -9.60 -28.29 5.21
CA HIS A 218 -8.90 -29.35 4.48
C HIS A 218 -8.56 -30.52 5.41
N SER A 219 -9.16 -31.69 5.16
CA SER A 219 -9.01 -32.89 5.99
C SER A 219 -7.65 -33.58 5.79
N LEU A 220 -6.88 -33.74 6.86
CA LEU A 220 -5.67 -34.57 6.93
C LEU A 220 -5.98 -35.84 7.73
N SER A 221 -6.36 -36.89 7.01
CA SER A 221 -6.90 -38.14 7.58
C SER A 221 -5.82 -39.07 8.11
N VAL A 222 -5.87 -39.39 9.41
CA VAL A 222 -4.86 -40.20 10.13
C VAL A 222 -5.57 -41.03 11.20
N GLY A 223 -5.32 -42.34 11.26
CA GLY A 223 -5.96 -43.23 12.25
C GLY A 223 -5.23 -43.37 13.59
N ALA A 224 -4.04 -42.77 13.73
CA ALA A 224 -3.17 -42.98 14.88
C ALA A 224 -3.49 -42.01 16.02
N THR A 225 -4.17 -42.48 17.07
CA THR A 225 -4.55 -41.69 18.26
C THR A 225 -3.44 -41.55 19.29
N ASN A 226 -2.39 -42.39 19.24
CA ASN A 226 -1.23 -42.34 20.14
C ASN A 226 -0.24 -41.21 19.82
N PHE A 227 -0.44 -40.48 18.71
CA PHE A 227 0.38 -39.34 18.31
C PHE A 227 -0.28 -38.01 18.66
N TYR A 228 0.54 -37.03 19.06
CA TYR A 228 0.16 -35.64 19.25
C TYR A 228 1.05 -34.70 18.41
N VAL A 229 0.52 -33.53 18.07
CA VAL A 229 1.28 -32.45 17.43
C VAL A 229 2.10 -31.74 18.51
N VAL A 230 3.39 -31.55 18.25
CA VAL A 230 4.31 -30.73 19.07
C VAL A 230 4.31 -29.28 18.57
N GLY A 231 4.16 -29.09 17.27
CA GLY A 231 4.10 -27.79 16.62
C GLY A 231 4.21 -27.90 15.10
N THR A 232 4.37 -26.74 14.48
CA THR A 232 4.48 -26.50 13.03
C THR A 232 5.76 -25.73 12.70
N GLY A 233 6.25 -25.88 11.47
CA GLY A 233 7.45 -25.18 10.99
C GLY A 233 7.93 -25.77 9.67
N ASP A 234 8.72 -25.04 8.90
CA ASP A 234 9.32 -25.54 7.66
C ASP A 234 10.55 -26.40 7.98
N PHE A 235 10.48 -27.72 7.83
CA PHE A 235 11.59 -28.63 8.11
C PHE A 235 12.32 -29.08 6.84
N ASN A 236 11.89 -28.68 5.64
CA ASN A 236 12.52 -29.05 4.36
C ASN A 236 13.09 -27.86 3.56
N ALA A 237 12.84 -26.62 4.01
CA ALA A 237 13.14 -25.35 3.37
C ALA A 237 12.48 -25.14 1.99
N ASP A 238 11.34 -25.78 1.73
CA ASP A 238 10.53 -25.53 0.53
C ASP A 238 9.62 -24.28 0.69
N GLY A 239 9.37 -23.86 1.93
CA GLY A 239 8.57 -22.70 2.33
C GLY A 239 7.12 -22.99 2.74
N TYR A 240 6.70 -24.26 2.92
CA TYR A 240 5.42 -24.60 3.58
C TYR A 240 5.63 -24.98 5.05
N ALA A 241 4.57 -24.88 5.85
CA ALA A 241 4.60 -25.34 7.23
C ALA A 241 4.33 -26.85 7.33
N ASP A 242 5.38 -27.61 7.66
CA ASP A 242 5.28 -29.02 8.04
C ASP A 242 4.72 -29.17 9.46
N ILE A 243 4.38 -30.42 9.83
CA ILE A 243 3.84 -30.76 11.15
C ILE A 243 4.81 -31.68 11.90
N LEU A 244 5.24 -31.27 13.10
CA LEU A 244 6.04 -32.09 14.00
C LEU A 244 5.14 -32.93 14.92
N TRP A 245 5.31 -34.24 14.83
CA TRP A 245 4.56 -35.27 15.56
C TRP A 245 5.41 -35.96 16.62
N ARG A 246 4.77 -36.36 17.72
CA ARG A 246 5.38 -37.23 18.73
C ARG A 246 4.43 -38.32 19.22
N ASP A 247 4.98 -39.51 19.40
CA ASP A 247 4.30 -40.67 19.99
C ASP A 247 4.32 -40.60 21.53
N HIS A 248 3.16 -40.75 22.17
CA HIS A 248 3.06 -40.87 23.62
C HIS A 248 3.79 -42.09 24.20
N ASN A 249 3.91 -43.18 23.43
CA ASN A 249 4.24 -44.51 23.96
C ASN A 249 5.69 -44.94 23.72
N HIS A 250 6.34 -44.49 22.63
CA HIS A 250 7.62 -45.07 22.18
C HIS A 250 8.76 -44.06 22.00
N ASP A 251 8.59 -42.80 22.43
CA ASP A 251 9.57 -41.72 22.24
C ASP A 251 10.02 -41.58 20.77
N LEU A 252 9.05 -41.55 19.86
CA LEU A 252 9.27 -41.32 18.44
C LEU A 252 8.88 -39.88 18.09
N THR A 253 9.81 -39.14 17.50
CA THR A 253 9.59 -37.79 16.95
C THR A 253 9.71 -37.86 15.43
N ALA A 254 8.75 -37.29 14.70
CA ALA A 254 8.73 -37.33 13.24
C ALA A 254 8.07 -36.08 12.64
N VAL A 255 8.54 -35.67 11.47
CA VAL A 255 7.95 -34.61 10.63
C VAL A 255 7.07 -35.25 9.56
N TRP A 256 5.96 -34.62 9.21
CA TRP A 256 5.25 -34.86 7.95
C TRP A 256 5.43 -33.67 7.04
N PHE A 257 5.90 -33.93 5.81
CA PHE A 257 6.17 -32.87 4.84
C PHE A 257 4.89 -32.45 4.10
N LEU A 258 4.59 -31.15 4.12
CA LEU A 258 3.35 -30.60 3.56
C LEU A 258 3.62 -29.78 2.29
N ASN A 259 2.79 -29.98 1.27
CA ASN A 259 2.70 -29.10 0.11
C ASN A 259 1.36 -28.37 0.16
N GLY A 260 1.39 -27.14 0.67
CA GLY A 260 0.18 -26.41 1.06
C GLY A 260 -0.60 -27.16 2.15
N THR A 261 -1.92 -27.25 2.01
CA THR A 261 -2.80 -28.02 2.90
C THR A 261 -2.74 -29.55 2.72
N HIS A 262 -1.77 -30.09 1.97
CA HIS A 262 -1.70 -31.50 1.62
C HIS A 262 -0.43 -32.16 2.15
N TRP A 263 -0.58 -33.17 3.01
CA TRP A 263 0.52 -34.09 3.33
C TRP A 263 0.84 -34.96 2.11
N ASN A 264 2.11 -35.03 1.73
CA ASN A 264 2.57 -35.76 0.54
C ASN A 264 2.77 -37.28 0.75
N GLY A 265 2.61 -37.78 1.99
CA GLY A 265 2.85 -39.17 2.38
C GLY A 265 4.26 -39.45 2.92
N GLU A 266 5.17 -38.49 2.86
CA GLU A 266 6.54 -38.62 3.36
C GLU A 266 6.63 -38.35 4.87
N VAL A 267 7.50 -39.10 5.55
CA VAL A 267 7.69 -39.01 7.01
C VAL A 267 9.17 -38.88 7.33
N GLY A 268 9.57 -37.68 7.71
CA GLY A 268 10.91 -37.37 8.19
C GLY A 268 11.13 -37.89 9.62
N ARG A 269 12.01 -38.88 9.82
CA ARG A 269 12.36 -39.34 11.18
C ARG A 269 13.48 -38.52 11.79
N ILE A 270 13.29 -38.12 13.05
CA ILE A 270 14.29 -37.43 13.88
C ILE A 270 14.86 -38.42 14.91
N ALA A 271 16.09 -38.19 15.36
CA ALA A 271 16.73 -39.02 16.39
C ALA A 271 15.99 -38.97 17.74
N LYS A 272 16.10 -40.04 18.54
CA LYS A 272 15.57 -40.04 19.91
C LYS A 272 16.46 -39.21 20.84
N ASN A 273 15.86 -38.62 21.87
CA ASN A 273 16.63 -37.91 22.91
C ASN A 273 17.37 -38.90 23.84
N GLY A 274 16.84 -40.13 23.98
CA GLY A 274 17.45 -41.20 24.78
C GLY A 274 17.11 -41.12 26.26
N ASP A 275 17.04 -39.90 26.81
CA ASP A 275 16.46 -39.63 28.13
C ASP A 275 14.94 -39.31 28.00
N PRO A 276 14.04 -40.15 28.57
CA PRO A 276 12.60 -39.95 28.50
C PRO A 276 12.08 -38.77 29.34
N ALA A 277 12.90 -38.11 30.16
CA ALA A 277 12.51 -36.89 30.88
C ALA A 277 12.48 -35.65 29.97
N TRP A 278 13.16 -35.68 28.81
CA TRP A 278 13.14 -34.60 27.84
C TRP A 278 11.92 -34.69 26.90
N ARG A 279 11.09 -33.64 26.92
CA ARG A 279 9.93 -33.48 26.02
C ARG A 279 10.19 -32.34 25.05
N ALA A 280 9.91 -32.59 23.78
CA ALA A 280 9.77 -31.55 22.77
C ALA A 280 8.43 -30.85 23.03
N VAL A 281 8.44 -29.52 23.05
CA VAL A 281 7.36 -28.68 23.59
C VAL A 281 6.94 -27.53 22.66
N ALA A 282 7.77 -27.17 21.68
CA ALA A 282 7.41 -26.25 20.60
C ALA A 282 8.37 -26.40 19.41
N THR A 283 8.08 -25.71 18.32
CA THR A 283 8.91 -25.61 17.11
C THR A 283 8.95 -24.17 16.61
N ALA A 284 10.07 -23.76 16.05
CA ALA A 284 10.25 -22.50 15.30
C ALA A 284 11.71 -22.41 14.84
N ASP A 285 11.97 -21.71 13.75
CA ASP A 285 13.32 -21.29 13.38
C ASP A 285 13.89 -20.36 14.49
N CYS A 286 15.02 -20.70 15.09
CA CYS A 286 15.65 -19.93 16.16
C CYS A 286 16.90 -19.14 15.72
N ASN A 287 17.47 -19.47 14.56
CA ASN A 287 18.75 -18.95 14.08
C ASN A 287 18.61 -18.15 12.77
N ASN A 288 17.40 -18.12 12.21
CA ASN A 288 16.96 -17.53 10.96
C ASN A 288 17.68 -18.12 9.72
N ASP A 289 17.89 -19.46 9.70
CA ASP A 289 18.47 -20.19 8.57
C ASP A 289 17.45 -20.83 7.60
N GLY A 290 16.16 -20.77 7.94
CA GLY A 290 15.05 -21.27 7.12
C GLY A 290 14.53 -22.64 7.52
N TYR A 291 15.15 -23.33 8.48
CA TYR A 291 14.66 -24.61 9.01
C TYR A 291 14.01 -24.45 10.40
N GLY A 292 12.97 -25.25 10.66
CA GLY A 292 12.29 -25.30 11.94
C GLY A 292 13.11 -26.02 13.02
N ASP A 293 13.53 -25.30 14.04
CA ASP A 293 14.19 -25.88 15.21
C ASP A 293 13.17 -26.46 16.21
N ILE A 294 13.65 -27.36 17.08
CA ILE A 294 12.81 -28.07 18.05
C ILE A 294 13.19 -27.65 19.47
N TYR A 295 12.23 -27.14 20.22
CA TYR A 295 12.41 -26.72 21.61
C TYR A 295 12.10 -27.88 22.57
N TRP A 296 13.01 -28.13 23.51
CA TRP A 296 12.95 -29.22 24.48
C TRP A 296 12.98 -28.71 25.93
N ARG A 297 12.24 -29.39 26.82
CA ARG A 297 12.18 -29.15 28.26
C ARG A 297 12.28 -30.46 29.04
N HIS A 298 13.14 -30.50 30.05
CA HIS A 298 13.31 -31.66 30.94
C HIS A 298 12.32 -31.58 32.11
N THR A 299 11.33 -32.48 32.14
CA THR A 299 10.17 -32.38 33.04
C THR A 299 10.53 -32.42 34.53
N GLY A 300 11.62 -33.09 34.92
CA GLY A 300 12.05 -33.22 36.32
C GLY A 300 13.06 -32.18 36.83
N THR A 301 13.49 -31.21 36.00
CA THR A 301 14.54 -30.23 36.40
C THR A 301 14.33 -28.82 35.85
N GLY A 302 13.42 -28.63 34.89
CA GLY A 302 13.20 -27.32 34.28
C GLY A 302 14.30 -26.86 33.33
N LYS A 303 15.33 -27.69 33.07
CA LYS A 303 16.30 -27.46 31.99
C LYS A 303 15.59 -27.38 30.65
N ASN A 304 16.09 -26.50 29.78
CA ASN A 304 15.54 -26.23 28.46
C ASN A 304 16.69 -26.26 27.43
N ALA A 305 16.42 -26.69 26.20
CA ALA A 305 17.40 -26.72 25.11
C ALA A 305 16.71 -26.58 23.75
N ILE A 306 17.45 -26.11 22.74
CA ILE A 306 17.03 -26.10 21.34
C ILE A 306 17.85 -27.15 20.60
N TRP A 307 17.17 -28.06 19.91
CA TRP A 307 17.78 -28.87 18.87
C TRP A 307 17.67 -28.08 17.58
N VAL A 308 18.81 -27.56 17.13
CA VAL A 308 18.89 -26.77 15.92
C VAL A 308 19.02 -27.71 14.73
N MET A 309 18.18 -27.54 13.73
CA MET A 309 17.91 -28.53 12.70
C MET A 309 18.53 -28.15 11.34
N HIS A 310 18.64 -29.13 10.45
CA HIS A 310 18.91 -28.93 9.02
C HIS A 310 18.36 -30.14 8.27
N GLY A 311 17.14 -30.00 7.73
CA GLY A 311 16.29 -31.16 7.48
C GLY A 311 15.89 -31.86 8.79
N THR A 312 15.67 -33.17 8.76
CA THR A 312 15.35 -33.97 9.96
C THR A 312 16.56 -34.29 10.85
N LYS A 313 17.71 -33.67 10.59
CA LYS A 313 18.97 -33.90 11.31
C LYS A 313 19.22 -32.77 12.29
N VAL A 314 19.66 -33.12 13.50
CA VAL A 314 20.17 -32.15 14.47
C VAL A 314 21.54 -31.66 13.98
N ALA A 315 21.65 -30.37 13.66
CA ALA A 315 22.88 -29.71 13.27
C ALA A 315 23.73 -29.33 14.50
N ARG A 316 23.09 -28.86 15.57
CA ARG A 316 23.69 -28.65 16.91
C ARG A 316 22.63 -28.65 18.01
N ILE A 317 23.05 -28.67 19.27
CA ILE A 317 22.16 -28.50 20.43
C ILE A 317 22.65 -27.27 21.21
N ASP A 318 21.78 -26.29 21.35
CA ASP A 318 22.04 -25.07 22.12
C ASP A 318 21.28 -25.16 23.46
N GLU A 319 21.98 -25.10 24.60
CA GLU A 319 21.31 -24.98 25.91
C GLU A 319 20.73 -23.57 26.09
N ILE A 320 19.53 -23.47 26.66
CA ILE A 320 18.89 -22.18 26.96
C ILE A 320 18.55 -22.09 28.46
N ARG A 321 18.27 -20.88 28.95
CA ARG A 321 17.96 -20.61 30.36
C ARG A 321 16.98 -21.66 30.93
N PRO A 322 17.28 -22.32 32.06
CA PRO A 322 16.33 -23.19 32.74
C PRO A 322 15.19 -22.37 33.37
N GLU A 323 13.99 -22.95 33.38
CA GLU A 323 12.88 -22.47 34.21
C GLU A 323 12.59 -23.54 35.27
N PRO A 324 13.20 -23.44 36.47
CA PRO A 324 13.08 -24.44 37.54
C PRO A 324 11.70 -24.49 38.17
N ASP A 325 10.85 -23.47 37.98
CA ASP A 325 9.43 -23.59 38.33
C ASP A 325 8.73 -24.53 37.33
N LEU A 326 8.52 -25.77 37.76
CA LEU A 326 7.85 -26.81 36.99
C LEU A 326 6.34 -26.52 36.80
N GLY A 327 5.79 -25.52 37.48
CA GLY A 327 4.46 -24.99 37.21
C GLY A 327 4.37 -24.26 35.86
N PHE A 328 5.48 -23.75 35.32
CA PHE A 328 5.56 -23.20 33.96
C PHE A 328 5.76 -24.29 32.89
N HIS A 329 5.01 -24.17 31.80
CA HIS A 329 5.21 -24.88 30.54
C HIS A 329 5.36 -23.89 29.39
N LEU A 330 6.14 -24.27 28.37
CA LEU A 330 6.17 -23.54 27.11
C LEU A 330 4.83 -23.77 26.40
N ALA A 331 4.16 -22.69 26.01
CA ALA A 331 2.79 -22.71 25.49
C ALA A 331 2.71 -22.25 24.03
N ALA A 332 3.64 -21.41 23.57
CA ALA A 332 3.89 -21.12 22.16
C ALA A 332 5.29 -20.52 21.92
N THR A 333 5.74 -20.57 20.67
CA THR A 333 6.88 -19.86 20.08
C THR A 333 6.35 -18.77 19.15
N GLY A 334 6.99 -17.59 19.08
CA GLY A 334 6.52 -16.51 18.20
C GLY A 334 7.34 -15.23 18.27
N GLN A 335 7.14 -14.30 17.34
CA GLN A 335 7.89 -13.03 17.29
C GLN A 335 7.17 -11.95 18.11
N PHE A 336 7.21 -12.08 19.44
CA PHE A 336 6.55 -11.16 20.37
C PHE A 336 7.21 -9.79 20.47
N ASN A 337 8.43 -9.62 19.95
CA ASN A 337 9.11 -8.33 19.90
C ASN A 337 9.72 -8.00 18.51
N PRO A 338 9.98 -6.71 18.21
CA PRO A 338 10.43 -6.31 16.88
C PRO A 338 11.84 -6.69 16.41
N LEU A 339 12.62 -7.45 17.17
CA LEU A 339 13.97 -7.83 16.78
C LEU A 339 14.03 -8.96 15.73
N GLY A 340 12.88 -9.54 15.33
CA GLY A 340 12.82 -10.63 14.35
C GLY A 340 13.38 -11.95 14.87
N HIS A 341 13.32 -12.17 16.18
CA HIS A 341 13.75 -13.39 16.87
C HIS A 341 12.54 -14.15 17.41
N THR A 342 12.63 -15.48 17.43
CA THR A 342 11.64 -16.35 18.07
C THR A 342 11.71 -16.23 19.59
N ASP A 343 10.70 -15.57 20.17
CA ASP A 343 10.46 -15.45 21.60
C ASP A 343 9.59 -16.62 22.12
N LEU A 344 9.57 -16.80 23.44
CA LEU A 344 8.92 -17.96 24.10
C LEU A 344 7.79 -17.52 25.03
N LEU A 345 6.55 -17.92 24.73
CA LEU A 345 5.38 -17.71 25.59
C LEU A 345 5.24 -18.87 26.58
N TRP A 346 5.50 -18.57 27.85
CA TRP A 346 5.37 -19.49 28.98
C TRP A 346 4.05 -19.26 29.72
N ARG A 347 3.37 -20.35 30.11
CA ARG A 347 2.13 -20.33 30.91
C ARG A 347 2.32 -21.16 32.18
N HIS A 348 1.91 -20.63 33.33
CA HIS A 348 1.92 -21.34 34.61
C HIS A 348 0.57 -22.02 34.87
N THR A 349 0.57 -23.15 35.58
CA THR A 349 -0.63 -23.90 36.04
C THR A 349 -1.60 -23.10 36.93
N ASN A 350 -1.30 -21.85 37.27
CA ASN A 350 -2.14 -20.93 38.06
C ASN A 350 -2.88 -19.90 37.16
N GLY A 351 -2.57 -19.86 35.86
CA GLY A 351 -3.12 -18.91 34.90
C GLY A 351 -2.19 -17.78 34.47
N GLN A 352 -1.04 -17.58 35.15
CA GLN A 352 -0.06 -16.55 34.79
C GLN A 352 0.58 -16.85 33.44
N ASN A 353 0.81 -15.80 32.65
CA ASN A 353 1.44 -15.87 31.34
C ASN A 353 2.66 -14.93 31.32
N VAL A 354 3.80 -15.37 30.79
CA VAL A 354 4.99 -14.52 30.60
C VAL A 354 5.65 -14.81 29.26
N VAL A 355 6.15 -13.79 28.58
CA VAL A 355 7.03 -13.96 27.40
C VAL A 355 8.47 -13.81 27.85
N TRP A 356 9.32 -14.71 27.37
CA TRP A 356 10.77 -14.55 27.37
C TRP A 356 11.20 -13.99 26.02
N LEU A 357 11.78 -12.79 26.02
CA LEU A 357 12.36 -12.20 24.81
C LEU A 357 13.74 -12.83 24.56
N MET A 358 14.04 -13.17 23.31
CA MET A 358 15.19 -14.02 22.95
C MET A 358 16.09 -13.42 21.86
N ARG A 359 17.28 -14.01 21.70
CA ARG A 359 18.19 -13.85 20.56
C ARG A 359 18.88 -15.19 20.29
N GLY A 360 18.25 -16.01 19.46
CA GLY A 360 18.54 -17.45 19.40
C GLY A 360 18.43 -18.08 20.78
N ALA A 361 19.44 -18.85 21.18
CA ALA A 361 19.54 -19.48 22.50
C ALA A 361 19.53 -18.49 23.70
N ASN A 362 19.85 -17.21 23.49
CA ASN A 362 20.07 -16.24 24.56
C ASN A 362 18.76 -15.64 25.07
N HIS A 363 18.49 -15.78 26.37
CA HIS A 363 17.43 -15.06 27.08
C HIS A 363 17.82 -13.60 27.29
N LEU A 364 16.98 -12.66 26.83
CA LEU A 364 17.19 -11.21 26.96
C LEU A 364 16.44 -10.62 28.15
N SER A 365 15.14 -10.90 28.27
CA SER A 365 14.29 -10.38 29.34
C SER A 365 13.01 -11.21 29.50
N THR A 366 12.31 -11.06 30.64
CA THR A 366 11.00 -11.69 30.89
C THR A 366 9.96 -10.59 31.09
N VAL A 367 8.81 -10.69 30.42
CA VAL A 367 7.71 -9.73 30.50
C VAL A 367 6.41 -10.47 30.81
N ALA A 368 5.61 -9.96 31.74
CA ALA A 368 4.32 -10.55 32.08
C ALA A 368 3.23 -10.15 31.08
N LEU A 369 2.40 -11.11 30.68
CA LEU A 369 1.13 -10.89 29.98
C LEU A 369 -0.04 -11.02 30.98
N PRO A 370 -1.28 -10.63 30.62
CA PRO A 370 -2.44 -10.82 31.49
C PRO A 370 -2.65 -12.28 31.93
N THR A 371 -2.95 -12.45 33.22
CA THR A 371 -3.24 -13.75 33.85
C THR A 371 -4.64 -14.24 33.46
N GLU A 372 -4.72 -15.35 32.73
CA GLU A 372 -5.98 -16.04 32.43
C GLU A 372 -6.24 -17.12 33.50
N THR A 373 -7.07 -16.76 34.49
CA THR A 373 -7.37 -17.55 35.69
C THR A 373 -8.34 -18.72 35.44
N ASN A 374 -9.13 -18.69 34.37
CA ASN A 374 -9.97 -19.81 33.95
C ASN A 374 -9.09 -20.84 33.23
N ARG A 375 -8.57 -21.79 34.01
CA ARG A 375 -7.63 -22.84 33.60
C ARG A 375 -8.14 -23.79 32.49
N ASN A 376 -9.39 -23.68 32.05
CA ASN A 376 -9.88 -24.36 30.85
C ASN A 376 -9.36 -23.71 29.55
N TRP A 377 -8.99 -22.42 29.58
CA TRP A 377 -8.33 -21.74 28.47
C TRP A 377 -6.85 -22.14 28.39
N THR A 378 -6.49 -22.73 27.27
CA THR A 378 -5.10 -23.01 26.87
C THR A 378 -4.75 -22.26 25.60
N VAL A 379 -3.51 -21.78 25.53
CA VAL A 379 -2.92 -21.30 24.27
C VAL A 379 -2.88 -22.46 23.28
N VAL A 380 -3.18 -22.16 22.02
CA VAL A 380 -3.13 -23.07 20.86
C VAL A 380 -1.86 -22.84 20.04
N GLY A 381 -1.40 -21.59 20.03
CA GLY A 381 -0.36 -21.05 19.17
C GLY A 381 -0.54 -19.54 19.08
N VAL A 382 0.06 -18.92 18.08
CA VAL A 382 0.08 -17.47 17.90
C VAL A 382 -0.12 -17.09 16.43
N GLY A 383 -0.67 -15.91 16.21
CA GLY A 383 -0.48 -15.19 14.95
C GLY A 383 0.98 -14.76 14.86
N GLY A 384 1.61 -14.94 13.71
CA GLY A 384 2.96 -14.40 13.53
C GLY A 384 2.95 -12.90 13.21
N TYR A 385 4.07 -12.39 12.70
CA TYR A 385 4.44 -10.99 12.75
C TYR A 385 4.55 -10.36 11.36
N THR A 386 4.36 -9.03 11.24
CA THR A 386 4.61 -8.32 9.97
C THR A 386 5.81 -7.39 10.02
N ASN A 387 6.73 -7.55 9.08
CA ASN A 387 7.93 -6.71 8.89
C ASN A 387 7.64 -5.25 8.42
N ALA A 388 6.42 -4.73 8.63
CA ALA A 388 5.94 -3.46 8.10
C ALA A 388 5.84 -2.39 9.21
N MET A 389 6.82 -1.48 9.28
CA MET A 389 6.85 -0.46 10.33
C MET A 389 5.67 0.53 10.25
N MET A 390 4.82 0.49 11.27
CA MET A 390 3.86 1.55 11.58
C MET A 390 4.52 2.60 12.47
N LEU A 391 4.82 3.76 11.91
CA LEU A 391 5.34 4.92 12.64
C LEU A 391 4.25 6.00 12.72
N THR A 392 4.12 6.58 13.91
CA THR A 392 3.10 7.56 14.28
C THR A 392 3.73 8.71 15.07
N ALA A 393 3.06 9.85 15.11
CA ALA A 393 3.30 10.95 16.02
C ALA A 393 2.02 11.30 16.79
N SER A 394 2.15 11.51 18.10
CA SER A 394 1.13 12.20 18.94
C SER A 394 1.71 13.53 19.41
N ALA A 395 0.95 14.62 19.32
CA ALA A 395 1.43 15.97 19.60
C ALA A 395 0.82 16.53 20.89
N ASP A 396 1.65 17.11 21.77
CA ASP A 396 1.21 17.80 22.98
C ASP A 396 1.64 19.27 22.93
N ALA A 397 0.66 20.15 22.75
CA ALA A 397 0.84 21.59 22.70
C ALA A 397 1.14 22.24 24.07
N VAL A 398 0.88 21.54 25.18
CA VAL A 398 1.14 22.03 26.55
C VAL A 398 2.60 21.79 26.92
N SER A 399 3.12 20.57 26.76
CA SER A 399 4.57 20.29 26.94
C SER A 399 5.44 20.74 25.76
N ARG A 400 4.82 21.21 24.66
CA ARG A 400 5.47 21.56 23.38
C ARG A 400 6.36 20.42 22.88
N SER A 401 5.76 19.25 22.75
CA SER A 401 6.45 18.04 22.30
C SER A 401 5.67 17.29 21.22
N VAL A 402 6.41 16.57 20.39
CA VAL A 402 5.87 15.53 19.50
C VAL A 402 6.48 14.21 19.95
N THR A 403 5.63 13.26 20.31
CA THR A 403 6.07 11.91 20.64
C THR A 403 5.89 11.00 19.45
N LEU A 404 7.01 10.59 18.87
CA LEU A 404 7.07 9.50 17.92
C LEU A 404 6.79 8.19 18.65
N ALA A 405 5.96 7.33 18.07
CA ALA A 405 5.82 5.94 18.48
C ALA A 405 5.82 5.06 17.24
N TRP A 406 6.65 4.02 17.23
CA TRP A 406 6.70 3.06 16.14
C TRP A 406 6.47 1.65 16.64
N ARG A 407 5.51 0.96 16.01
CA ARG A 407 5.50 -0.50 16.03
C ARG A 407 6.47 -0.93 14.94
N TYR A 408 7.46 -1.71 15.37
CA TYR A 408 8.60 -2.25 14.61
C TYR A 408 9.75 -1.28 14.30
N GLY A 409 10.97 -1.82 14.24
CA GLY A 409 12.17 -1.03 13.95
C GLY A 409 12.91 -1.55 12.72
N PRO A 410 13.96 -0.85 12.26
CA PRO A 410 14.93 -1.45 11.36
C PRO A 410 15.63 -2.62 12.05
N ALA A 411 16.30 -3.49 11.28
CA ALA A 411 17.10 -4.60 11.81
C ALA A 411 18.30 -4.18 12.70
N LYS A 412 18.47 -2.87 12.94
CA LYS A 412 19.38 -2.23 13.89
C LYS A 412 18.62 -1.07 14.56
N LEU A 413 18.93 -0.79 15.82
CA LEU A 413 18.27 0.29 16.57
C LEU A 413 18.40 1.64 15.83
N PRO A 414 17.31 2.41 15.67
CA PRO A 414 17.32 3.59 14.81
C PRO A 414 18.21 4.71 15.33
N THR A 415 18.87 5.39 14.39
CA THR A 415 19.26 6.79 14.56
C THR A 415 18.04 7.64 14.24
N ILE A 416 17.67 8.54 15.15
CA ILE A 416 16.53 9.45 14.99
C ILE A 416 17.06 10.81 14.57
N ARG A 417 16.58 11.34 13.45
CA ARG A 417 16.91 12.67 12.93
C ARG A 417 15.64 13.51 12.78
N ARG A 418 15.77 14.82 12.89
CA ARG A 418 14.70 15.81 12.71
C ARG A 418 15.18 17.00 11.89
N ARG A 419 14.29 17.62 11.12
CA ARG A 419 14.40 19.00 10.61
C ARG A 419 13.03 19.70 10.70
N VAL A 420 12.96 21.02 10.60
CA VAL A 420 11.67 21.68 10.31
C VAL A 420 11.29 21.28 8.87
N ALA A 421 9.99 21.19 8.56
CA ALA A 421 9.58 20.94 7.18
C ALA A 421 10.17 22.00 6.23
N ASP A 422 10.47 21.58 5.00
CA ASP A 422 11.09 22.39 3.94
C ASP A 422 12.55 22.87 4.21
N GLU A 423 13.12 22.63 5.41
CA GLU A 423 14.56 22.76 5.63
C GLU A 423 15.33 21.62 4.94
N THR A 424 16.55 21.88 4.48
CA THR A 424 17.42 20.82 3.93
C THR A 424 18.16 20.03 5.01
N ARG A 425 18.49 20.66 6.14
CA ARG A 425 19.47 20.17 7.12
C ARG A 425 18.86 19.30 8.23
N TRP A 426 19.12 18.01 8.17
CA TRP A 426 18.83 17.07 9.26
C TRP A 426 19.69 17.31 10.51
N THR A 427 19.09 17.14 11.69
CA THR A 427 19.73 17.21 13.01
C THR A 427 19.48 15.92 13.80
N THR A 428 20.54 15.25 14.25
CA THR A 428 20.43 14.00 15.03
C THR A 428 19.86 14.27 16.41
N GLN A 429 18.81 13.53 16.77
CA GLN A 429 18.11 13.60 18.05
C GLN A 429 18.48 12.44 18.98
N ALA A 430 18.73 11.25 18.42
CA ALA A 430 19.20 10.06 19.13
C ALA A 430 19.97 9.12 18.19
N VAL A 431 20.79 8.23 18.73
CA VAL A 431 21.57 7.20 18.00
C VAL A 431 21.38 5.86 18.70
N ASN A 432 21.23 4.76 17.94
CA ASN A 432 20.99 3.41 18.45
C ASN A 432 19.84 3.37 19.49
N TYR A 433 18.74 4.07 19.22
CA TYR A 433 17.69 4.33 20.22
C TYR A 433 16.83 3.08 20.46
N ALA A 434 16.97 2.48 21.65
CA ALA A 434 16.32 1.21 22.01
C ALA A 434 14.79 1.29 22.27
N PRO A 435 14.23 2.34 22.90
CA PRO A 435 12.78 2.42 23.13
C PRO A 435 12.00 2.62 21.83
N TYR A 436 10.86 1.91 21.68
CA TYR A 436 9.94 2.03 20.53
C TYR A 436 9.09 3.33 20.52
N ARG A 437 9.49 4.33 21.31
CA ARG A 437 8.79 5.60 21.51
C ARG A 437 9.78 6.69 21.89
N PHE A 438 9.81 7.80 21.15
CA PHE A 438 10.73 8.93 21.37
C PHE A 438 9.96 10.24 21.46
N THR A 439 10.02 10.92 22.61
CA THR A 439 9.45 12.26 22.79
C THR A 439 10.47 13.32 22.41
N ASN A 440 10.13 14.15 21.42
CA ASN A 440 10.92 15.29 21.01
C ASN A 440 10.28 16.57 21.55
N SER A 441 10.92 17.19 22.55
CA SER A 441 10.42 18.37 23.26
C SER A 441 11.07 19.69 22.79
N ASN A 442 10.64 20.80 23.36
CA ASN A 442 11.11 22.16 23.04
C ASN A 442 10.82 22.56 21.58
N LEU A 443 9.65 22.15 21.07
CA LEU A 443 9.16 22.48 19.74
C LEU A 443 8.36 23.79 19.74
N GLU A 444 8.13 24.34 18.55
CA GLU A 444 7.30 25.52 18.33
C GLU A 444 5.88 25.11 17.93
N LEU A 445 4.89 25.84 18.46
CA LEU A 445 3.49 25.69 18.05
C LEU A 445 3.29 26.29 16.65
N GLY A 446 2.49 25.64 15.82
CA GLY A 446 2.21 26.07 14.44
C GLY A 446 3.15 25.47 13.39
N GLN A 447 4.24 24.80 13.80
CA GLN A 447 5.21 24.22 12.88
C GLN A 447 4.87 22.79 12.43
N ARG A 448 5.48 22.41 11.30
CA ARG A 448 5.61 21.03 10.81
C ARG A 448 7.07 20.60 10.95
N TYR A 449 7.29 19.34 11.32
CA TYR A 449 8.61 18.74 11.50
C TYR A 449 8.71 17.47 10.67
N GLU A 450 9.85 17.26 10.02
CA GLU A 450 10.17 16.01 9.35
C GLU A 450 11.09 15.19 10.24
N PHE A 451 10.75 13.93 10.42
CA PHE A 451 11.48 12.96 11.19
C PHE A 451 11.95 11.79 10.31
N ASP A 452 13.15 11.32 10.59
CA ASP A 452 13.70 10.08 10.06
C ASP A 452 14.04 9.16 11.24
N VAL A 453 13.45 7.97 11.26
CA VAL A 453 13.61 6.95 12.29
C VAL A 453 14.34 5.74 11.69
N GLY A 454 15.65 5.86 11.51
CA GLY A 454 16.49 4.77 11.00
C GLY A 454 16.29 4.43 9.51
N GLY A 455 16.08 5.44 8.66
CA GLY A 455 15.78 5.29 7.23
C GLY A 455 14.28 5.33 6.91
N GLN A 456 13.46 5.83 7.84
CA GLN A 456 11.99 5.79 7.74
C GLN A 456 11.38 7.15 8.04
N TYR A 457 10.69 7.70 7.05
CA TYR A 457 10.15 9.05 7.09
C TYR A 457 8.82 9.17 7.87
N LEU A 458 8.64 10.30 8.54
CA LEU A 458 7.36 10.81 9.03
C LEU A 458 7.35 12.35 8.93
N LEU A 459 6.30 12.92 8.34
CA LEU A 459 5.92 14.32 8.55
C LEU A 459 5.03 14.39 9.79
N ALA A 460 5.32 15.28 10.74
CA ALA A 460 4.54 15.48 11.96
C ALA A 460 4.22 16.95 12.24
N GLY A 461 3.03 17.23 12.78
CA GLY A 461 2.55 18.57 13.11
C GLY A 461 2.41 18.81 14.61
N LEU A 462 2.78 20.00 15.08
CA LEU A 462 2.49 20.46 16.43
C LEU A 462 1.56 21.68 16.39
N ASN A 463 0.26 21.40 16.37
CA ASN A 463 -0.79 22.37 16.05
C ASN A 463 -0.49 23.14 14.75
N ALA A 464 0.03 22.45 13.74
CA ALA A 464 0.56 23.05 12.51
C ALA A 464 -0.41 24.04 11.87
N ALA A 465 0.11 25.16 11.36
CA ALA A 465 -0.67 26.27 10.85
C ALA A 465 -1.55 25.87 9.65
N PRO A 466 -2.74 26.48 9.48
CA PRO A 466 -3.64 26.15 8.39
C PRO A 466 -3.09 26.64 7.05
N VAL A 467 -3.11 25.78 6.04
CA VAL A 467 -2.72 26.14 4.66
C VAL A 467 -3.86 26.95 4.01
N GLU A 468 -3.83 28.27 4.21
CA GLU A 468 -4.85 29.20 3.71
C GLU A 468 -4.82 29.36 2.19
N GLN A 469 -3.62 29.37 1.60
CA GLN A 469 -3.36 29.43 0.16
C GLN A 469 -2.54 28.21 -0.26
N ARG A 470 -2.88 27.58 -1.38
CA ARG A 470 -2.26 26.34 -1.90
C ARG A 470 -1.45 26.54 -3.19
N GLY A 471 -1.50 27.75 -3.74
CA GLY A 471 -0.84 28.10 -5.00
C GLY A 471 -1.80 28.10 -6.18
N GLN A 472 -1.24 27.90 -7.37
CA GLN A 472 -1.87 28.03 -8.66
C GLN A 472 -2.00 26.65 -9.33
N LEU A 473 -3.21 26.36 -9.81
CA LEU A 473 -3.53 25.19 -10.63
C LEU A 473 -3.67 25.62 -12.10
N LEU A 474 -3.01 24.88 -12.99
CA LEU A 474 -3.13 25.06 -14.44
C LEU A 474 -4.19 24.10 -14.98
N LEU A 475 -5.33 24.64 -15.41
CA LEU A 475 -6.50 23.89 -15.84
C LEU A 475 -6.56 23.78 -17.35
N VAL A 476 -6.30 22.59 -17.90
CA VAL A 476 -6.28 22.31 -19.34
C VAL A 476 -7.53 21.54 -19.72
N VAL A 477 -8.47 22.17 -20.43
CA VAL A 477 -9.80 21.59 -20.70
C VAL A 477 -9.98 21.30 -22.18
N GLU A 478 -10.39 20.09 -22.54
CA GLU A 478 -10.75 19.73 -23.91
C GLU A 478 -11.94 20.57 -24.42
N ASN A 479 -11.88 21.07 -25.65
CA ASN A 479 -12.83 22.03 -26.23
C ASN A 479 -14.32 21.62 -26.15
N SER A 480 -14.67 20.35 -26.36
CA SER A 480 -16.05 19.88 -26.27
C SER A 480 -16.55 19.86 -24.82
N ALA A 481 -15.71 19.38 -23.87
CA ALA A 481 -15.99 19.45 -22.44
C ALA A 481 -16.08 20.92 -21.96
N ALA A 482 -15.16 21.77 -22.39
CA ALA A 482 -15.10 23.20 -22.07
C ALA A 482 -16.40 23.95 -22.43
N LYS A 483 -17.06 23.55 -23.53
CA LYS A 483 -18.34 24.10 -23.99
C LYS A 483 -19.54 23.45 -23.30
N ALA A 484 -19.56 22.13 -23.18
CA ALA A 484 -20.72 21.37 -22.70
C ALA A 484 -20.88 21.33 -21.17
N LEU A 485 -19.82 21.67 -20.43
CA LEU A 485 -19.73 21.59 -18.96
C LEU A 485 -19.38 22.94 -18.33
N ALA A 486 -19.70 24.05 -19.01
CA ALA A 486 -19.31 25.39 -18.56
C ALA A 486 -19.84 25.75 -17.15
N ARG A 487 -21.01 25.24 -16.75
CA ARG A 487 -21.57 25.45 -15.40
C ARG A 487 -20.80 24.64 -14.35
N GLU A 488 -20.52 23.39 -14.66
CA GLU A 488 -19.82 22.45 -13.78
C GLU A 488 -18.36 22.89 -13.57
N LEU A 489 -17.71 23.42 -14.60
CA LEU A 489 -16.37 24.00 -14.53
C LEU A 489 -16.31 25.28 -13.70
N GLU A 490 -17.36 26.11 -13.70
CA GLU A 490 -17.44 27.30 -12.83
C GLU A 490 -17.71 26.94 -11.36
N ILE A 491 -18.51 25.89 -11.10
CA ILE A 491 -18.65 25.32 -9.74
C ILE A 491 -17.30 24.77 -9.27
N PHE A 492 -16.60 24.02 -10.11
CA PHE A 492 -15.28 23.48 -9.78
C PHE A 492 -14.22 24.58 -9.57
N ARG A 493 -14.25 25.68 -10.34
CA ARG A 493 -13.41 26.87 -10.07
C ARG A 493 -13.72 27.49 -8.70
N ALA A 494 -14.98 27.54 -8.30
CA ALA A 494 -15.38 28.01 -6.98
C ALA A 494 -14.91 27.07 -5.84
N ASP A 495 -14.96 25.74 -6.04
CA ASP A 495 -14.48 24.75 -5.07
C ASP A 495 -12.93 24.74 -4.92
N LEU A 496 -12.22 25.04 -6.01
CA LEU A 496 -10.76 25.23 -6.00
C LEU A 496 -10.38 26.51 -5.23
N ALA A 497 -11.01 27.64 -5.55
CA ALA A 497 -10.86 28.89 -4.79
C ALA A 497 -11.33 28.72 -3.31
N GLY A 498 -12.30 27.84 -3.07
CA GLY A 498 -12.80 27.47 -1.75
C GLY A 498 -11.80 26.69 -0.91
N ASP A 499 -10.85 25.98 -1.54
CA ASP A 499 -9.76 25.28 -0.84
C ASP A 499 -8.46 26.09 -0.73
N GLY A 500 -8.37 27.24 -1.42
CA GLY A 500 -7.21 28.14 -1.43
C GLY A 500 -6.37 28.11 -2.71
N TRP A 501 -6.92 27.65 -3.83
CA TRP A 501 -6.22 27.65 -5.13
C TRP A 501 -6.60 28.86 -5.99
N SER A 502 -5.62 29.46 -6.67
CA SER A 502 -5.86 30.24 -7.88
C SER A 502 -5.86 29.32 -9.11
N VAL A 503 -6.53 29.71 -10.20
CA VAL A 503 -6.72 28.87 -11.37
C VAL A 503 -6.43 29.67 -12.64
N ILE A 504 -5.43 29.26 -13.43
CA ILE A 504 -5.26 29.72 -14.81
C ILE A 504 -5.78 28.61 -15.73
N ARG A 505 -6.67 28.95 -16.66
CA ARG A 505 -7.32 27.99 -17.56
C ARG A 505 -6.95 28.22 -19.03
N THR A 506 -6.73 27.14 -19.74
CA THR A 506 -6.71 27.11 -21.22
C THR A 506 -7.69 26.05 -21.75
N ASN A 507 -8.10 26.17 -23.01
CA ASN A 507 -8.91 25.17 -23.71
C ASN A 507 -8.13 24.62 -24.92
N VAL A 508 -8.25 23.32 -25.20
CA VAL A 508 -7.40 22.59 -26.16
C VAL A 508 -8.19 21.67 -27.09
N PRO A 509 -7.70 21.36 -28.31
CA PRO A 509 -8.32 20.36 -29.17
C PRO A 509 -8.32 18.97 -28.50
N ARG A 510 -9.28 18.12 -28.88
CA ARG A 510 -9.37 16.73 -28.44
C ARG A 510 -8.20 15.89 -28.97
N HIS A 511 -7.76 14.91 -28.18
CA HIS A 511 -6.84 13.87 -28.62
C HIS A 511 -7.36 13.12 -29.85
N ASN A 512 -6.48 12.84 -30.81
CA ASN A 512 -6.79 12.05 -32.01
C ASN A 512 -6.32 10.60 -31.87
N ASP A 513 -7.27 9.71 -31.56
CA ASP A 513 -7.11 8.25 -31.47
C ASP A 513 -6.71 7.55 -32.79
N ARG A 514 -6.95 8.19 -33.94
CA ARG A 514 -6.86 7.54 -35.26
C ARG A 514 -5.55 7.80 -35.99
N ALA A 515 -4.90 8.91 -35.68
CA ALA A 515 -3.60 9.31 -36.21
C ALA A 515 -2.88 10.05 -35.08
N TRP A 516 -2.04 9.33 -34.33
CA TRP A 516 -1.47 9.85 -33.10
C TRP A 516 -0.56 11.06 -33.38
N ARG A 517 0.16 11.05 -34.51
CA ARG A 517 1.06 12.14 -34.90
C ARG A 517 0.38 13.50 -35.06
N ALA A 518 -0.93 13.53 -35.30
CA ALA A 518 -1.72 14.76 -35.35
C ALA A 518 -1.82 15.51 -34.00
N ASN A 519 -1.45 14.87 -32.89
CA ASN A 519 -1.48 15.46 -31.55
C ASN A 519 -0.25 16.33 -31.24
N THR A 520 0.86 16.14 -31.96
CA THR A 520 2.18 16.75 -31.69
C THR A 520 2.12 18.26 -31.44
N ASN A 521 1.52 19.03 -32.35
CA ASN A 521 1.37 20.49 -32.21
C ASN A 521 0.54 20.89 -30.96
N ALA A 522 -0.46 20.10 -30.58
CA ALA A 522 -1.29 20.37 -29.41
C ALA A 522 -0.55 20.01 -28.11
N ILE A 523 0.22 18.91 -28.10
CA ILE A 523 1.11 18.53 -27.00
C ILE A 523 2.15 19.64 -26.76
N ALA A 524 2.80 20.13 -27.81
CA ALA A 524 3.74 21.26 -27.73
C ALA A 524 3.06 22.55 -27.23
N SER A 525 1.85 22.86 -27.70
CA SER A 525 1.11 24.04 -27.25
C SER A 525 0.72 23.99 -25.76
N ILE A 526 0.34 22.81 -25.24
CA ILE A 526 0.08 22.61 -23.81
C ILE A 526 1.37 22.78 -23.00
N LYS A 527 2.48 22.18 -23.47
CA LYS A 527 3.81 22.31 -22.84
C LYS A 527 4.24 23.77 -22.72
N SER A 528 4.16 24.55 -23.82
CA SER A 528 4.49 25.98 -23.80
C SER A 528 3.56 26.78 -22.88
N PHE A 529 2.27 26.46 -22.80
CA PHE A 529 1.35 27.09 -21.86
C PHE A 529 1.78 26.84 -20.40
N VAL A 530 2.06 25.58 -20.03
CA VAL A 530 2.49 25.24 -18.66
C VAL A 530 3.83 25.89 -18.32
N ALA A 531 4.82 25.81 -19.20
CA ALA A 531 6.12 26.42 -18.99
C ALA A 531 6.02 27.95 -18.82
N ASN A 532 5.24 28.63 -19.67
CA ASN A 532 5.05 30.09 -19.56
C ASN A 532 4.37 30.49 -18.24
N CYS A 533 3.38 29.72 -17.75
CA CYS A 533 2.75 29.97 -16.46
C CYS A 533 3.72 29.71 -15.29
N TYR A 534 4.48 28.61 -15.32
CA TYR A 534 5.47 28.30 -14.29
C TYR A 534 6.60 29.35 -14.25
N SER A 535 7.13 29.78 -15.39
CA SER A 535 8.15 30.83 -15.45
C SER A 535 7.64 32.21 -14.99
N ALA A 536 6.32 32.44 -15.01
CA ALA A 536 5.72 33.68 -14.51
C ALA A 536 5.57 33.69 -12.97
N ASP A 537 5.30 32.52 -12.35
CA ASP A 537 5.30 32.35 -10.89
C ASP A 537 5.66 30.91 -10.48
N PRO A 538 6.96 30.57 -10.36
CA PRO A 538 7.40 29.23 -10.00
C PRO A 538 7.25 28.95 -8.49
N ALA A 539 6.99 29.98 -7.68
CA ALA A 539 6.73 29.82 -6.25
C ALA A 539 5.27 29.47 -5.97
N ALA A 540 4.33 29.98 -6.76
CA ALA A 540 2.90 29.66 -6.63
C ALA A 540 2.43 28.51 -7.51
N THR A 541 3.01 28.24 -8.68
CA THR A 541 2.54 27.18 -9.57
C THR A 541 2.88 25.79 -9.02
N ARG A 542 1.88 24.94 -8.76
CA ARG A 542 2.07 23.62 -8.09
C ARG A 542 1.49 22.40 -8.80
N ALA A 543 0.52 22.57 -9.71
CA ALA A 543 -0.16 21.45 -10.34
C ALA A 543 -0.74 21.78 -11.72
N VAL A 544 -0.96 20.74 -12.52
CA VAL A 544 -1.67 20.76 -13.80
C VAL A 544 -2.85 19.77 -13.72
N LEU A 545 -4.03 20.16 -14.19
CA LEU A 545 -5.20 19.27 -14.24
C LEU A 545 -5.80 19.26 -15.65
N LEU A 546 -5.76 18.08 -16.27
CA LEU A 546 -6.25 17.78 -17.61
C LEU A 546 -7.70 17.27 -17.53
N ILE A 547 -8.63 17.90 -18.26
CA ILE A 547 -10.07 17.59 -18.19
C ILE A 547 -10.64 17.24 -19.56
N GLY A 548 -11.28 16.06 -19.63
CA GLY A 548 -11.72 15.44 -20.88
C GLY A 548 -10.55 14.79 -21.62
N HIS A 549 -10.79 14.38 -22.87
CA HIS A 549 -9.77 13.72 -23.68
C HIS A 549 -8.74 14.70 -24.28
N VAL A 550 -7.98 15.34 -23.39
CA VAL A 550 -6.81 16.19 -23.68
C VAL A 550 -5.73 15.34 -24.36
N PRO A 551 -4.97 15.88 -25.34
CA PRO A 551 -3.87 15.16 -26.00
C PRO A 551 -2.96 14.40 -25.03
N ILE A 552 -2.59 13.18 -25.41
CA ILE A 552 -1.81 12.26 -24.58
C ILE A 552 -0.39 12.17 -25.17
N PRO A 553 0.63 12.72 -24.50
CA PRO A 553 2.03 12.48 -24.86
C PRO A 553 2.39 11.02 -24.59
N TYR A 554 3.28 10.46 -25.40
CA TYR A 554 3.77 9.08 -25.28
C TYR A 554 5.29 9.11 -25.20
N SER A 555 5.87 8.25 -24.35
CA SER A 555 7.31 8.22 -24.09
C SER A 555 7.85 6.82 -23.85
N GLY A 556 9.13 6.65 -24.21
CA GLY A 556 9.99 5.54 -23.80
C GLY A 556 9.82 4.23 -24.56
N PHE A 557 10.58 3.25 -24.07
CA PHE A 557 10.56 1.84 -24.46
C PHE A 557 10.56 1.03 -23.15
N HIS A 558 9.35 0.71 -22.68
CA HIS A 558 9.02 0.46 -21.27
C HIS A 558 8.28 -0.85 -21.04
N ASN A 559 8.69 -1.63 -20.03
CA ASN A 559 7.99 -2.83 -19.55
C ASN A 559 7.67 -2.85 -18.03
N PRO A 560 7.02 -1.79 -17.48
CA PRO A 560 6.74 -1.67 -16.04
C PRO A 560 5.80 -2.73 -15.48
N ASP A 561 5.01 -3.37 -16.34
CA ASP A 561 4.12 -4.48 -16.01
C ASP A 561 4.69 -5.85 -16.40
N GLY A 562 5.99 -5.94 -16.73
CA GLY A 562 6.66 -7.18 -17.11
C GLY A 562 6.33 -7.71 -18.52
N HIS A 563 5.52 -6.97 -19.29
CA HIS A 563 5.11 -7.35 -20.64
C HIS A 563 6.10 -6.83 -21.71
N GLY A 564 5.74 -6.91 -23.00
CA GLY A 564 6.56 -6.34 -24.08
C GLY A 564 6.87 -4.86 -23.86
N ALA A 565 8.13 -4.49 -24.10
CA ALA A 565 8.59 -3.11 -24.00
C ALA A 565 7.99 -2.25 -25.13
N ARG A 566 7.50 -1.06 -24.80
CA ARG A 566 6.64 -0.24 -25.66
C ARG A 566 6.65 1.23 -25.24
N ALA A 567 6.18 2.13 -26.12
CA ALA A 567 5.80 3.48 -25.68
C ALA A 567 4.58 3.43 -24.75
N LEU A 568 4.56 4.29 -23.73
CA LEU A 568 3.46 4.43 -22.78
C LEU A 568 2.98 5.89 -22.68
N PRO A 569 1.70 6.11 -22.30
CA PRO A 569 1.20 7.43 -21.93
C PRO A 569 2.08 8.08 -20.85
N ALA A 570 2.41 9.36 -21.02
CA ALA A 570 3.44 10.04 -20.22
C ALA A 570 3.02 11.47 -19.80
N ASP A 571 1.84 11.61 -19.17
CA ASP A 571 1.27 12.92 -18.78
C ASP A 571 2.22 13.80 -17.95
N GLY A 572 3.15 13.20 -17.18
CA GLY A 572 4.19 13.91 -16.46
C GLY A 572 5.07 14.83 -17.32
N TYR A 573 5.16 14.57 -18.64
CA TYR A 573 5.78 15.47 -19.62
C TYR A 573 5.26 16.92 -19.54
N TYR A 574 4.00 17.11 -19.12
CA TYR A 574 3.41 18.44 -18.94
C TYR A 574 3.82 19.12 -17.62
N GLY A 575 4.26 18.37 -16.61
CA GLY A 575 4.60 18.90 -15.28
C GLY A 575 6.09 18.96 -14.96
N ASP A 576 6.92 18.26 -15.73
CA ASP A 576 8.38 18.39 -15.78
C ASP A 576 8.64 19.59 -16.69
N VAL A 577 9.02 20.75 -16.15
CA VAL A 577 8.79 22.02 -16.87
C VAL A 577 9.82 22.27 -17.96
N ASP A 578 11.10 22.10 -17.65
CA ASP A 578 12.24 22.49 -18.49
C ASP A 578 13.06 21.29 -19.02
N GLY A 579 12.73 20.06 -18.62
CA GLY A 579 13.40 18.85 -19.06
C GLY A 579 13.36 18.62 -20.58
N ILE A 580 14.51 18.23 -21.14
CA ILE A 580 14.72 18.07 -22.58
C ILE A 580 14.37 16.65 -23.06
N TYR A 581 13.25 16.53 -23.77
CA TYR A 581 12.82 15.31 -24.44
C TYR A 581 13.35 15.22 -25.88
N THR A 582 13.52 14.01 -26.39
CA THR A 582 14.06 13.75 -27.73
C THR A 582 13.20 12.72 -28.48
N ASP A 583 13.18 12.84 -29.80
CA ASP A 583 12.57 11.87 -30.74
C ASP A 583 13.65 11.53 -31.78
N ALA A 584 14.64 10.74 -31.36
CA ALA A 584 15.91 10.62 -32.09
C ALA A 584 16.64 9.28 -31.94
N ARG A 585 16.19 8.37 -31.06
CA ARG A 585 16.97 7.18 -30.66
C ARG A 585 16.19 5.88 -30.68
N VAL A 586 14.94 5.88 -30.24
CA VAL A 586 14.11 4.68 -30.22
C VAL A 586 13.57 4.43 -31.63
N ASN A 587 13.73 3.20 -32.11
CA ASN A 587 13.23 2.75 -33.40
C ASN A 587 12.65 1.35 -33.24
N TYR A 588 11.45 1.29 -32.67
CA TYR A 588 10.74 0.07 -32.29
C TYR A 588 9.31 0.06 -32.85
N THR A 589 8.99 -1.02 -33.58
CA THR A 589 7.60 -1.35 -33.93
C THR A 589 7.12 -2.48 -33.01
N SER A 590 5.87 -2.39 -32.54
CA SER A 590 5.18 -3.46 -31.83
C SER A 590 4.85 -4.71 -32.67
N GLY A 591 5.13 -4.68 -33.99
CA GLY A 591 4.86 -5.79 -34.91
C GLY A 591 3.39 -5.97 -35.31
N VAL A 592 2.49 -5.06 -34.91
CA VAL A 592 1.06 -5.14 -35.25
C VAL A 592 0.82 -4.78 -36.72
N ALA A 593 0.90 -5.79 -37.59
CA ALA A 593 0.73 -5.64 -39.04
C ALA A 593 -0.58 -4.90 -39.42
N GLY A 594 -0.48 -3.95 -40.35
CA GLY A 594 -1.62 -3.21 -40.89
C GLY A 594 -1.99 -1.91 -40.16
N ARG A 595 -1.19 -1.44 -39.19
CA ARG A 595 -1.37 -0.12 -38.55
C ARG A 595 -0.08 0.72 -38.67
N PRO A 596 -0.02 1.76 -39.53
CA PRO A 596 1.20 2.56 -39.74
C PRO A 596 1.66 3.42 -38.56
N GLU A 597 0.80 3.67 -37.58
CA GLU A 597 1.11 4.39 -36.34
C GLU A 597 0.46 3.63 -35.15
N SER A 598 1.07 2.55 -34.65
CA SER A 598 0.59 1.98 -33.39
C SER A 598 1.00 2.88 -32.22
N ARG A 599 0.12 3.03 -31.24
CA ARG A 599 0.38 3.81 -30.01
C ARG A 599 1.55 3.24 -29.19
N HIS A 600 1.89 1.97 -29.36
CA HIS A 600 2.97 1.26 -28.65
C HIS A 600 4.30 1.26 -29.39
N ASP A 601 4.29 1.63 -30.67
CA ASP A 601 5.51 1.86 -31.45
C ASP A 601 6.21 3.12 -30.91
N ASN A 602 7.51 3.26 -31.17
CA ASN A 602 8.26 4.48 -30.90
C ASN A 602 9.35 4.57 -31.99
N LEU A 603 9.16 5.46 -32.96
CA LEU A 603 9.95 5.53 -34.18
C LEU A 603 10.50 6.94 -34.38
N VAL A 604 11.81 7.05 -34.61
CA VAL A 604 12.50 8.31 -34.90
C VAL A 604 11.71 9.20 -35.88
N GLY A 605 11.18 10.31 -35.36
CA GLY A 605 10.39 11.31 -36.07
C GLY A 605 8.87 11.13 -36.00
N ASP A 606 8.33 10.13 -35.28
CA ASP A 606 6.87 9.93 -35.13
C ASP A 606 6.21 10.94 -34.16
N GLY A 607 7.02 11.66 -33.37
CA GLY A 607 6.63 12.70 -32.43
C GLY A 607 6.50 12.23 -30.98
N LYS A 608 6.68 10.94 -30.69
CA LYS A 608 6.80 10.40 -29.33
C LYS A 608 8.23 10.57 -28.82
N PHE A 609 8.41 10.43 -27.50
CA PHE A 609 9.70 10.70 -26.88
C PHE A 609 10.49 9.43 -26.56
N ASP A 610 11.83 9.51 -26.60
CA ASP A 610 12.78 8.45 -26.26
C ASP A 610 12.81 8.12 -24.75
N GLN A 611 12.30 9.03 -23.91
CA GLN A 611 12.62 9.12 -22.48
C GLN A 611 11.89 8.07 -21.62
N ASN A 612 12.66 7.13 -21.04
CA ASN A 612 12.16 6.25 -19.98
C ASN A 612 12.02 6.96 -18.61
N ARG A 613 12.71 8.08 -18.42
CA ARG A 613 12.73 8.86 -17.17
C ARG A 613 12.58 10.34 -17.48
N TYR A 614 12.09 11.11 -16.53
CA TYR A 614 12.22 12.57 -16.58
C TYR A 614 13.71 12.88 -16.82
N PRO A 615 14.05 13.62 -17.89
CA PRO A 615 15.42 14.07 -18.12
C PRO A 615 15.84 15.04 -16.98
N PRO A 616 17.14 15.32 -16.84
CA PRO A 616 17.61 16.35 -15.91
C PRO A 616 17.01 17.72 -16.25
N ASP A 617 16.60 18.43 -15.21
CA ASP A 617 16.10 19.81 -15.24
C ASP A 617 17.23 20.86 -15.39
N SER A 618 16.91 22.15 -15.30
CA SER A 618 17.91 23.22 -15.36
C SER A 618 18.91 23.31 -14.20
N ILE A 619 18.69 22.57 -13.09
CA ILE A 619 19.68 22.43 -12.00
C ILE A 619 20.44 21.09 -12.03
N GLY A 620 20.11 20.19 -12.98
CA GLY A 620 20.75 18.90 -13.20
C GLY A 620 20.09 17.72 -12.48
N GLU A 621 18.94 17.91 -11.85
CA GLU A 621 18.19 16.87 -11.14
C GLU A 621 17.10 16.28 -12.04
N ALA A 622 16.96 14.96 -12.07
CA ALA A 622 15.83 14.32 -12.74
C ALA A 622 14.62 14.37 -11.81
N ARG A 623 13.61 15.21 -12.09
CA ARG A 623 12.43 15.37 -11.22
C ARG A 623 11.18 15.78 -12.00
N LEU A 624 10.09 15.95 -11.27
CA LEU A 624 8.82 16.51 -11.74
C LEU A 624 8.50 17.74 -10.87
N GLU A 625 8.36 18.95 -11.44
CA GLU A 625 8.00 20.17 -10.68
C GLU A 625 6.53 20.17 -10.25
N LEU A 626 5.63 19.82 -11.19
CA LEU A 626 4.19 20.02 -11.06
C LEU A 626 3.43 18.70 -11.06
N ALA A 627 2.52 18.54 -10.09
CA ALA A 627 1.65 17.39 -10.02
C ALA A 627 0.66 17.41 -11.21
N VAL A 628 0.77 16.46 -12.14
CA VAL A 628 -0.17 16.33 -13.27
C VAL A 628 -1.26 15.32 -12.91
N GLY A 629 -2.52 15.74 -12.98
CA GLY A 629 -3.69 14.86 -12.86
C GLY A 629 -4.57 14.87 -14.10
N ARG A 630 -5.19 13.74 -14.44
CA ARG A 630 -6.10 13.59 -15.59
C ARG A 630 -7.48 13.08 -15.19
N ILE A 631 -8.53 13.80 -15.61
CA ILE A 631 -9.93 13.37 -15.52
C ILE A 631 -10.45 13.13 -16.95
N ASP A 632 -10.39 11.89 -17.40
CA ASP A 632 -10.67 11.48 -18.79
C ASP A 632 -11.56 10.22 -18.80
N PHE A 633 -12.62 10.24 -19.62
CA PHE A 633 -13.60 9.16 -19.76
C PHE A 633 -13.75 8.67 -21.21
N ALA A 634 -12.80 9.01 -22.09
CA ALA A 634 -12.78 8.51 -23.45
C ALA A 634 -12.63 6.98 -23.50
N LYS A 635 -13.21 6.37 -24.54
CA LYS A 635 -13.07 4.94 -24.85
C LYS A 635 -13.49 4.00 -23.70
N LEU A 636 -14.56 4.32 -22.95
CA LEU A 636 -15.12 3.50 -21.87
C LEU A 636 -16.49 2.83 -22.22
N PRO A 637 -16.59 1.95 -23.23
CA PRO A 637 -17.87 1.35 -23.63
C PRO A 637 -18.55 0.47 -22.56
N ALA A 638 -17.85 0.03 -21.51
CA ALA A 638 -18.46 -0.65 -20.36
C ALA A 638 -19.53 0.20 -19.64
N PHE A 639 -19.49 1.53 -19.79
CA PHE A 639 -20.50 2.46 -19.24
C PHE A 639 -21.76 2.59 -20.12
N LYS A 640 -21.80 1.89 -21.26
CA LYS A 640 -22.95 1.62 -22.14
C LYS A 640 -23.72 2.88 -22.59
N SER A 641 -24.69 3.32 -21.79
CA SER A 641 -25.63 4.40 -22.12
C SER A 641 -25.12 5.79 -21.71
N ARG A 642 -24.02 5.87 -20.95
CA ARG A 642 -23.50 7.14 -20.42
C ARG A 642 -22.45 7.73 -21.36
N SER A 643 -22.58 9.03 -21.65
CA SER A 643 -21.58 9.75 -22.46
C SER A 643 -20.37 10.19 -21.62
N GLU A 644 -19.23 10.43 -22.26
CA GLU A 644 -18.03 11.02 -21.62
C GLU A 644 -18.37 12.31 -20.86
N LEU A 645 -19.20 13.17 -21.46
CA LEU A 645 -19.66 14.43 -20.86
C LEU A 645 -20.58 14.21 -19.63
N GLU A 646 -21.37 13.14 -19.62
CA GLU A 646 -22.15 12.75 -18.44
C GLU A 646 -21.25 12.22 -17.32
N LEU A 647 -20.24 11.41 -17.66
CA LEU A 647 -19.26 10.91 -16.69
C LEU A 647 -18.43 12.05 -16.08
N LEU A 648 -17.99 13.03 -16.89
CA LEU A 648 -17.36 14.26 -16.40
C LEU A 648 -18.28 15.04 -15.46
N ARG A 649 -19.55 15.29 -15.85
CA ARG A 649 -20.55 15.95 -14.99
C ARG A 649 -20.73 15.24 -13.65
N ARG A 650 -20.80 13.90 -13.66
CA ARG A 650 -20.95 13.07 -12.45
C ARG A 650 -19.66 13.04 -11.62
N TYR A 651 -18.50 13.16 -12.23
CA TYR A 651 -17.23 13.33 -11.52
C TYR A 651 -17.17 14.67 -10.77
N PHE A 652 -17.56 15.78 -11.42
CA PHE A 652 -17.60 17.09 -10.74
C PHE A 652 -18.58 17.08 -9.55
N ASP A 653 -19.76 16.47 -9.69
CA ASP A 653 -20.70 16.27 -8.56
C ASP A 653 -20.08 15.46 -7.40
N LYS A 654 -19.42 14.32 -7.68
CA LYS A 654 -18.71 13.55 -6.63
C LYS A 654 -17.61 14.38 -5.96
N ASN A 655 -16.82 15.11 -6.73
CA ASN A 655 -15.71 15.93 -6.26
C ASN A 655 -16.22 17.06 -5.35
N HIS A 656 -17.24 17.80 -5.80
CA HIS A 656 -17.95 18.82 -5.01
C HIS A 656 -18.51 18.22 -3.70
N ARG A 657 -19.30 17.14 -3.78
CA ARG A 657 -19.88 16.50 -2.58
C ARG A 657 -18.81 16.03 -1.59
N TYR A 658 -17.67 15.52 -2.06
CA TYR A 658 -16.55 15.17 -1.18
C TYR A 658 -15.93 16.41 -0.51
N ARG A 659 -15.58 17.44 -1.29
CA ARG A 659 -15.03 18.72 -0.78
C ARG A 659 -15.92 19.41 0.24
N HIS A 660 -17.23 19.30 0.12
CA HIS A 660 -18.21 19.88 1.06
C HIS A 660 -18.64 18.91 2.19
N LYS A 661 -17.93 17.78 2.38
CA LYS A 661 -18.19 16.73 3.38
C LYS A 661 -19.58 16.08 3.29
N GLN A 662 -20.17 16.08 2.10
CA GLN A 662 -21.46 15.44 1.77
C GLN A 662 -21.27 14.00 1.22
N LEU A 663 -20.04 13.61 0.89
CA LEU A 663 -19.63 12.24 0.59
C LEU A 663 -18.57 11.82 1.61
N VAL A 664 -18.90 10.88 2.50
CA VAL A 664 -18.02 10.41 3.58
C VAL A 664 -17.96 8.88 3.56
N LEU A 665 -16.77 8.33 3.77
CA LEU A 665 -16.48 6.90 3.93
C LEU A 665 -15.61 6.70 5.19
N PRO A 666 -15.48 5.47 5.71
CA PRO A 666 -14.62 5.18 6.87
C PRO A 666 -13.16 5.61 6.65
N GLU A 667 -12.61 6.35 7.61
CA GLU A 667 -11.23 6.87 7.61
C GLU A 667 -10.21 5.75 7.91
N ARG A 668 -10.03 4.88 6.91
CA ARG A 668 -9.16 3.70 6.94
C ARG A 668 -8.64 3.37 5.54
N ILE A 669 -7.63 2.51 5.49
CA ILE A 669 -7.17 1.83 4.28
C ILE A 669 -7.69 0.40 4.27
N THR A 670 -8.28 -0.03 3.15
CA THR A 670 -8.48 -1.47 2.89
C THR A 670 -7.39 -1.97 1.93
N ALA A 671 -6.70 -3.04 2.31
CA ALA A 671 -5.60 -3.60 1.53
C ALA A 671 -5.88 -5.07 1.19
N GLY A 672 -5.62 -5.44 -0.07
CA GLY A 672 -5.86 -6.78 -0.58
C GLY A 672 -4.89 -7.17 -1.69
N THR A 673 -4.78 -8.46 -1.94
CA THR A 673 -3.94 -9.03 -2.98
C THR A 673 -4.61 -10.24 -3.62
N PHE A 674 -4.41 -10.38 -4.93
CA PHE A 674 -4.87 -11.48 -5.78
C PHE A 674 -3.70 -12.33 -6.31
N PHE A 675 -2.46 -12.03 -5.91
CA PHE A 675 -1.30 -12.87 -6.21
C PHE A 675 -1.24 -14.08 -5.25
N PRO A 676 -0.87 -15.26 -5.73
CA PRO A 676 -0.88 -16.48 -4.91
C PRO A 676 0.20 -16.48 -3.83
N THR A 677 1.38 -15.89 -4.08
CA THR A 677 2.51 -15.81 -3.13
C THR A 677 3.42 -14.60 -3.43
N GLY A 678 4.34 -14.31 -2.50
CA GLY A 678 5.53 -13.48 -2.74
C GLY A 678 5.31 -11.96 -2.67
N LEU A 679 4.44 -11.41 -3.51
CA LEU A 679 4.18 -9.95 -3.58
C LEU A 679 3.16 -9.46 -2.54
N ASN A 680 2.55 -10.37 -1.79
CA ASN A 680 1.43 -10.09 -0.89
C ASN A 680 1.83 -9.11 0.22
N TRP A 681 2.92 -9.38 0.94
CA TRP A 681 3.33 -8.58 2.10
C TRP A 681 3.57 -7.10 1.79
N GLU A 682 3.98 -6.76 0.56
CA GLU A 682 4.33 -5.40 0.15
C GLU A 682 3.11 -4.49 0.03
N ALA A 683 1.99 -5.01 -0.48
CA ALA A 683 0.72 -4.28 -0.58
C ALA A 683 0.28 -3.79 0.81
N TYR A 684 0.34 -4.68 1.80
CA TYR A 684 0.03 -4.36 3.19
C TYR A 684 1.13 -3.56 3.88
N ALA A 685 2.40 -3.71 3.50
CA ALA A 685 3.48 -2.90 4.08
C ALA A 685 3.34 -1.42 3.69
N GLN A 686 2.98 -1.14 2.43
CA GLN A 686 2.60 0.21 2.00
C GLN A 686 1.30 0.66 2.70
N ALA A 687 0.31 -0.22 2.86
CA ALA A 687 -0.94 0.10 3.56
C ALA A 687 -0.73 0.47 5.03
N ALA A 688 0.09 -0.29 5.76
CA ALA A 688 0.48 -0.02 7.15
C ALA A 688 1.29 1.28 7.25
N LYS A 689 2.25 1.50 6.34
CA LYS A 689 3.04 2.74 6.25
C LYS A 689 2.13 3.96 6.12
N LEU A 690 1.17 3.93 5.18
CA LEU A 690 0.26 5.04 4.93
C LEU A 690 -0.76 5.20 6.05
N SER A 691 -1.43 4.12 6.47
CA SER A 691 -2.50 4.16 7.47
C SER A 691 -2.01 4.67 8.83
N SER A 692 -0.84 4.20 9.29
CA SER A 692 -0.27 4.64 10.57
C SER A 692 -0.02 6.14 10.63
N ARG A 693 0.20 6.79 9.48
CA ARG A 693 0.51 8.22 9.36
C ARG A 693 -0.75 9.04 9.04
N MET A 694 -1.64 8.52 8.19
CA MET A 694 -2.91 9.16 7.81
C MET A 694 -3.95 9.18 8.93
N PHE A 695 -4.05 8.09 9.69
CA PHE A 695 -5.15 7.83 10.63
C PHE A 695 -4.66 7.42 12.02
N GLY A 696 -3.52 6.73 12.12
CA GLY A 696 -2.92 6.26 13.38
C GLY A 696 -2.83 4.74 13.46
N ALA A 697 -2.32 4.23 14.58
CA ALA A 697 -2.07 2.79 14.80
C ALA A 697 -3.23 2.05 15.51
N ASP A 698 -4.46 2.43 15.19
CA ASP A 698 -5.69 1.70 15.57
C ASP A 698 -5.92 0.57 14.55
N PRO A 699 -6.17 -0.69 14.98
CA PRO A 699 -6.44 -1.80 14.05
C PRO A 699 -7.63 -1.57 13.09
N GLN A 700 -8.58 -0.69 13.41
CA GLN A 700 -9.70 -0.37 12.51
C GLN A 700 -9.29 0.52 11.32
N CYS A 701 -8.13 1.17 11.40
CA CYS A 701 -7.59 2.04 10.36
C CYS A 701 -6.89 1.28 9.21
N LEU A 702 -6.55 0.00 9.41
CA LEU A 702 -6.04 -0.89 8.35
C LEU A 702 -6.86 -2.18 8.35
N VAL A 703 -7.59 -2.43 7.25
CA VAL A 703 -8.49 -3.59 7.15
C VAL A 703 -8.03 -4.50 6.02
N ASP A 704 -7.88 -5.80 6.32
CA ASP A 704 -7.73 -6.81 5.28
C ASP A 704 -8.98 -6.91 4.41
N GLY A 705 -8.78 -6.98 3.11
CA GLY A 705 -9.81 -7.39 2.17
C GLY A 705 -9.70 -6.70 0.83
N ASP A 706 -10.60 -7.10 -0.06
CA ASP A 706 -10.72 -6.54 -1.39
C ASP A 706 -11.34 -5.13 -1.34
N PRO A 707 -10.61 -4.03 -1.64
CA PRO A 707 -11.17 -2.67 -1.56
C PRO A 707 -12.15 -2.38 -2.71
N PHE A 708 -12.26 -3.26 -3.71
CA PHE A 708 -13.21 -3.15 -4.82
C PHE A 708 -14.54 -3.88 -4.53
N VAL A 709 -14.67 -4.57 -3.39
CA VAL A 709 -15.94 -5.07 -2.87
C VAL A 709 -16.70 -3.97 -2.14
N ARG A 710 -17.95 -3.70 -2.55
CA ARG A 710 -18.82 -2.61 -2.03
C ARG A 710 -19.00 -2.59 -0.50
N ALA A 711 -18.91 -3.74 0.17
CA ALA A 711 -19.00 -3.83 1.64
C ALA A 711 -17.76 -3.29 2.36
N ASN A 712 -16.58 -3.37 1.72
CA ASN A 712 -15.30 -2.95 2.27
C ASN A 712 -15.08 -1.44 2.06
N ALA A 713 -16.10 -0.65 2.42
CA ALA A 713 -16.12 0.78 2.19
C ALA A 713 -15.03 1.49 2.99
N SER A 714 -14.17 2.26 2.32
CA SER A 714 -12.96 2.87 2.90
C SER A 714 -12.55 4.13 2.12
N VAL A 715 -11.82 5.04 2.75
CA VAL A 715 -11.31 6.25 2.07
C VAL A 715 -10.18 5.91 1.10
N TRP A 716 -9.21 5.07 1.49
CA TRP A 716 -8.14 4.59 0.61
C TRP A 716 -8.21 3.07 0.42
N GLY A 717 -7.71 2.60 -0.73
CA GLY A 717 -7.66 1.19 -1.09
C GLY A 717 -6.37 0.83 -1.80
N ILE A 718 -5.79 -0.33 -1.47
CA ILE A 718 -4.62 -0.87 -2.16
C ILE A 718 -4.96 -2.27 -2.64
N LEU A 719 -4.85 -2.51 -3.96
CA LEU A 719 -5.08 -3.82 -4.56
C LEU A 719 -3.95 -4.18 -5.53
N CYS A 720 -3.34 -5.33 -5.28
CA CYS A 720 -2.36 -5.97 -6.17
C CYS A 720 -3.00 -7.19 -6.85
N GLY A 721 -2.77 -7.40 -8.15
CA GLY A 721 -3.28 -8.60 -8.85
C GLY A 721 -2.87 -8.73 -10.31
N TYR A 722 -3.23 -9.87 -10.92
CA TYR A 722 -3.02 -10.06 -12.37
C TYR A 722 -3.91 -9.08 -13.15
N GLY A 723 -3.32 -8.35 -14.09
CA GLY A 723 -4.06 -7.30 -14.80
C GLY A 723 -4.49 -7.69 -16.20
N LEU A 724 -5.65 -7.17 -16.58
CA LEU A 724 -6.08 -6.96 -17.95
C LEU A 724 -6.26 -5.45 -18.15
N PRO A 725 -6.27 -4.92 -19.39
CA PRO A 725 -6.51 -3.50 -19.61
C PRO A 725 -7.75 -2.98 -18.88
N TYR A 726 -8.82 -3.78 -18.88
CA TYR A 726 -10.12 -3.46 -18.33
C TYR A 726 -10.39 -4.06 -16.94
N GLY A 727 -9.42 -4.66 -16.24
CA GLY A 727 -9.68 -5.32 -14.96
C GLY A 727 -8.48 -5.86 -14.18
N VAL A 728 -8.75 -6.28 -12.94
CA VAL A 728 -7.78 -6.90 -12.02
C VAL A 728 -8.35 -8.26 -11.56
N ARG A 729 -7.51 -9.31 -11.55
CA ARG A 729 -7.93 -10.71 -11.38
C ARG A 729 -7.00 -11.50 -10.45
N GLY A 730 -7.57 -12.52 -9.80
CA GLY A 730 -6.92 -13.57 -9.02
C GLY A 730 -7.47 -14.95 -9.36
N GLN A 731 -6.87 -15.98 -8.77
CA GLN A 731 -7.29 -17.37 -8.95
C GLN A 731 -8.35 -17.76 -7.90
N PRO A 732 -9.42 -18.51 -8.24
CA PRO A 732 -10.02 -18.69 -9.56
C PRO A 732 -11.27 -17.80 -9.79
N SER A 733 -11.74 -17.07 -8.76
CA SER A 733 -13.04 -16.37 -8.76
C SER A 733 -13.00 -14.91 -8.32
N ALA A 734 -11.84 -14.37 -7.94
CA ALA A 734 -11.69 -12.97 -7.58
C ALA A 734 -11.39 -12.11 -8.83
N TYR A 735 -12.32 -11.26 -9.26
CA TYR A 735 -12.11 -10.37 -10.40
C TYR A 735 -12.95 -9.11 -10.38
N HIS A 736 -12.34 -8.01 -10.81
CA HIS A 736 -12.98 -6.71 -11.04
C HIS A 736 -12.73 -6.24 -12.45
N GLU A 737 -13.76 -5.66 -13.06
CA GLU A 737 -13.72 -5.14 -14.43
C GLU A 737 -14.40 -3.78 -14.51
N SER A 738 -14.10 -3.01 -15.55
CA SER A 738 -14.76 -1.74 -15.86
C SER A 738 -16.30 -1.85 -15.85
N ALA A 739 -16.85 -2.99 -16.27
CA ALA A 739 -18.28 -3.30 -16.20
C ALA A 739 -18.83 -3.41 -14.75
N HIS A 740 -18.02 -3.83 -13.78
CA HIS A 740 -18.39 -3.81 -12.35
C HIS A 740 -18.36 -2.38 -11.78
N LEU A 741 -17.45 -1.54 -12.27
CA LEU A 741 -17.35 -0.12 -11.90
C LEU A 741 -18.50 0.73 -12.47
N ALA A 742 -19.06 0.32 -13.62
CA ALA A 742 -20.21 0.97 -14.25
C ALA A 742 -21.57 0.65 -13.60
N ASP A 743 -21.66 -0.47 -12.88
CA ASP A 743 -22.86 -1.03 -12.24
C ASP A 743 -22.99 -0.55 -10.77
N PRO A 744 -24.00 0.26 -10.40
CA PRO A 744 -24.17 0.73 -9.02
C PRO A 744 -24.34 -0.37 -7.96
N ALA A 745 -24.82 -1.56 -8.32
CA ALA A 745 -24.94 -2.66 -7.36
C ALA A 745 -23.58 -3.27 -6.99
N LYS A 746 -22.60 -3.21 -7.89
CA LYS A 746 -21.26 -3.81 -7.74
C LYS A 746 -20.17 -2.82 -7.40
N ALA A 747 -20.26 -1.59 -7.92
CA ALA A 747 -19.19 -0.62 -7.84
C ALA A 747 -18.80 -0.29 -6.38
N PRO A 748 -17.50 -0.14 -6.09
CA PRO A 748 -17.01 0.02 -4.73
C PRO A 748 -17.36 1.38 -4.14
N ARG A 749 -17.50 1.39 -2.81
CA ARG A 749 -17.52 2.61 -2.01
C ARG A 749 -16.09 2.92 -1.57
N LEU A 750 -15.30 3.43 -2.52
CA LEU A 750 -13.87 3.71 -2.37
C LEU A 750 -13.54 5.08 -2.98
N LEU A 751 -12.91 5.99 -2.24
CA LEU A 751 -12.60 7.34 -2.74
C LEU A 751 -11.27 7.39 -3.52
N PHE A 752 -10.22 6.81 -2.93
CA PHE A 752 -8.87 6.81 -3.48
C PHE A 752 -8.34 5.37 -3.63
N ALA A 753 -7.57 5.11 -4.67
CA ALA A 753 -7.00 3.78 -4.92
C ALA A 753 -5.52 3.86 -5.35
N SER A 754 -4.73 2.88 -4.93
CA SER A 754 -3.41 2.61 -5.49
C SER A 754 -3.38 1.16 -5.97
N LEU A 755 -3.06 0.96 -7.25
CA LEU A 755 -3.15 -0.33 -7.92
C LEU A 755 -1.79 -0.81 -8.43
N PHE A 756 -1.52 -2.10 -8.26
CA PHE A 756 -0.52 -2.79 -9.06
C PHE A 756 -1.19 -3.94 -9.83
N ALA A 757 -1.40 -3.72 -11.11
CA ALA A 757 -1.91 -4.70 -12.05
C ALA A 757 -1.38 -4.44 -13.45
N SER A 758 -1.20 -5.52 -14.24
CA SER A 758 -0.74 -5.45 -15.63
C SER A 758 -1.68 -4.63 -16.52
N TYR A 759 -1.13 -3.98 -17.56
CA TYR A 759 -1.82 -3.09 -18.50
C TYR A 759 -2.52 -1.84 -17.93
N CYS A 760 -2.89 -1.81 -16.64
CA CYS A 760 -3.60 -0.69 -16.02
C CYS A 760 -2.81 0.63 -16.13
N VAL A 761 -1.47 0.56 -16.05
CA VAL A 761 -0.52 1.68 -16.23
C VAL A 761 -0.64 2.37 -17.60
N ASP A 762 -0.99 1.62 -18.65
CA ASP A 762 -1.37 2.21 -19.94
C ASP A 762 -2.82 2.68 -19.84
N PHE A 763 -2.98 3.87 -19.23
CA PHE A 763 -4.29 4.44 -18.94
C PHE A 763 -5.13 4.69 -20.20
N ASP A 764 -4.52 4.69 -21.38
CA ASP A 764 -5.21 5.00 -22.63
C ASP A 764 -5.88 3.79 -23.33
N TYR A 765 -5.72 2.57 -22.81
CA TYR A 765 -6.52 1.43 -23.26
C TYR A 765 -8.03 1.71 -23.22
N ALA A 766 -8.76 1.14 -24.18
CA ALA A 766 -10.22 1.09 -24.12
C ALA A 766 -10.66 0.31 -22.87
N ASP A 767 -11.70 0.81 -22.20
CA ASP A 767 -12.19 0.34 -20.90
C ASP A 767 -11.14 0.29 -19.78
N ASN A 768 -10.03 1.06 -19.88
CA ASN A 768 -8.96 1.05 -18.88
C ASN A 768 -9.50 1.14 -17.45
N PHE A 769 -9.11 0.19 -16.60
CA PHE A 769 -9.68 0.02 -15.26
C PHE A 769 -9.50 1.24 -14.35
N MET A 770 -8.39 1.97 -14.49
CA MET A 770 -8.13 3.19 -13.72
C MET A 770 -9.01 4.37 -14.19
N ARG A 771 -9.17 4.58 -15.51
CA ARG A 771 -10.16 5.55 -16.03
C ARG A 771 -11.59 5.16 -15.62
N ALA A 772 -11.92 3.88 -15.68
CA ALA A 772 -13.23 3.36 -15.27
C ALA A 772 -13.51 3.58 -13.76
N PHE A 773 -12.50 3.54 -12.89
CA PHE A 773 -12.67 3.78 -11.46
C PHE A 773 -13.15 5.21 -11.17
N LEU A 774 -12.62 6.20 -11.88
CA LEU A 774 -13.12 7.58 -11.80
C LEU A 774 -14.57 7.72 -12.29
N GLY A 775 -15.07 6.77 -13.10
CA GLY A 775 -16.45 6.74 -13.62
C GLY A 775 -17.46 6.14 -12.63
N ALA A 776 -16.99 5.52 -11.54
CA ALA A 776 -17.83 4.83 -10.57
C ALA A 776 -18.93 5.75 -10.00
N PRO A 777 -20.14 5.22 -9.71
CA PRO A 777 -21.34 6.02 -9.57
C PRO A 777 -21.45 6.82 -8.27
N GLU A 778 -20.85 6.35 -7.17
CA GLU A 778 -20.98 6.96 -5.83
C GLU A 778 -19.67 7.59 -5.34
N ALA A 779 -18.54 6.93 -5.61
CA ALA A 779 -17.20 7.28 -5.17
C ALA A 779 -16.20 7.16 -6.34
N GLY A 780 -14.90 7.05 -6.07
CA GLY A 780 -13.82 7.08 -7.05
C GLY A 780 -13.49 8.50 -7.50
N LEU A 781 -12.39 9.04 -6.97
CA LEU A 781 -11.90 10.41 -7.22
C LEU A 781 -10.44 10.47 -7.66
N VAL A 782 -9.55 9.63 -7.11
CA VAL A 782 -8.16 9.52 -7.59
C VAL A 782 -7.72 8.06 -7.60
N VAL A 783 -7.01 7.65 -8.65
CA VAL A 783 -6.30 6.37 -8.70
C VAL A 783 -4.90 6.54 -9.26
N THR A 784 -3.94 5.88 -8.62
CA THR A 784 -2.54 5.82 -9.05
C THR A 784 -2.14 4.37 -9.34
N TRP A 785 -1.19 4.21 -10.26
CA TRP A 785 -0.48 2.94 -10.45
C TRP A 785 0.87 3.01 -9.72
N PHE A 786 1.27 1.92 -9.08
CA PHE A 786 2.58 1.79 -8.43
C PHE A 786 3.19 0.41 -8.73
N ARG A 787 4.50 0.27 -8.57
CA ARG A 787 5.19 -1.04 -8.68
C ARG A 787 5.72 -1.46 -7.31
N PRO A 788 5.49 -2.72 -6.88
CA PRO A 788 6.03 -3.25 -5.64
C PRO A 788 7.54 -3.09 -5.51
N VAL A 789 7.97 -2.99 -4.26
CA VAL A 789 9.33 -2.63 -3.84
C VAL A 789 10.36 -3.67 -4.26
N SER A 790 10.03 -4.96 -4.19
CA SER A 790 10.94 -6.04 -4.63
C SER A 790 11.26 -6.04 -6.13
N ILE A 791 10.53 -5.27 -6.94
CA ILE A 791 10.69 -5.27 -8.40
C ILE A 791 11.35 -3.98 -8.89
N GLU A 792 10.83 -2.80 -8.50
CA GLU A 792 11.42 -1.50 -8.88
C GLU A 792 11.24 -0.41 -7.80
N ASN A 793 11.21 -0.72 -6.50
CA ASN A 793 11.18 0.26 -5.40
C ASN A 793 10.42 1.58 -5.68
N VAL A 794 9.11 1.53 -5.97
CA VAL A 794 8.24 2.73 -6.05
C VAL A 794 7.33 2.77 -4.82
N PRO A 795 7.83 3.25 -3.66
CA PRO A 795 7.05 3.28 -2.42
C PRO A 795 5.94 4.32 -2.51
N LEU A 796 4.76 4.02 -1.97
CA LEU A 796 3.66 4.99 -1.91
C LEU A 796 4.02 6.09 -0.89
N ALA A 797 4.01 7.34 -1.34
CA ALA A 797 4.50 8.50 -0.58
C ALA A 797 3.40 9.46 -0.11
N PHE A 798 2.16 8.96 0.01
CA PHE A 798 0.97 9.75 0.34
C PHE A 798 0.83 10.09 1.84
N GLU A 799 1.79 9.72 2.70
CA GLU A 799 1.72 9.97 4.15
C GLU A 799 1.54 11.45 4.54
N THR A 800 1.97 12.38 3.69
CA THR A 800 1.80 13.83 3.92
C THR A 800 0.33 14.24 4.04
N LEU A 801 -0.59 13.46 3.46
CA LEU A 801 -2.04 13.59 3.63
C LEU A 801 -2.50 13.54 5.09
N GLY A 802 -1.71 12.97 6.01
CA GLY A 802 -1.95 13.06 7.45
C GLY A 802 -2.04 14.50 7.97
N LEU A 803 -1.33 15.46 7.35
CA LEU A 803 -1.35 16.88 7.74
C LEU A 803 -2.08 17.79 6.75
N GLY A 804 -3.10 17.26 6.06
CA GLY A 804 -3.95 18.06 5.17
C GLY A 804 -3.24 18.57 3.91
N GLU A 805 -2.20 17.87 3.48
CA GLU A 805 -1.63 18.01 2.13
C GLU A 805 -2.56 17.47 1.04
N THR A 806 -2.08 17.54 -0.20
CA THR A 806 -2.85 17.16 -1.39
C THR A 806 -2.34 15.85 -1.98
N VAL A 807 -3.20 15.13 -2.71
CA VAL A 807 -2.78 13.88 -3.38
C VAL A 807 -1.68 14.17 -4.40
N GLY A 808 -1.69 15.35 -5.03
CA GLY A 808 -0.64 15.85 -5.91
C GLY A 808 0.71 16.03 -5.21
N SER A 809 0.76 16.64 -4.01
CA SER A 809 2.02 16.76 -3.26
C SER A 809 2.55 15.40 -2.77
N GLY A 810 1.66 14.45 -2.42
CA GLY A 810 2.05 13.05 -2.17
C GLY A 810 2.54 12.29 -3.42
N PHE A 811 2.01 12.62 -4.61
CA PHE A 811 2.42 12.01 -5.89
C PHE A 811 3.75 12.57 -6.41
N LEU A 812 4.00 13.88 -6.26
CA LEU A 812 5.33 14.47 -6.48
C LEU A 812 6.38 13.81 -5.58
N ARG A 813 6.07 13.62 -4.29
CA ARG A 813 6.93 12.90 -3.34
C ARG A 813 7.22 11.46 -3.81
N MET A 814 6.22 10.76 -4.37
CA MET A 814 6.37 9.40 -4.91
C MET A 814 7.32 9.32 -6.11
N ILE A 815 7.43 10.40 -6.88
CA ILE A 815 8.29 10.49 -8.07
C ILE A 815 9.68 11.06 -7.75
N ASN A 816 9.81 11.96 -6.76
CA ASN A 816 11.03 12.74 -6.50
C ASN A 816 11.84 12.30 -5.26
N ASP A 817 11.20 11.93 -4.13
CA ASP A 817 11.88 11.77 -2.83
C ASP A 817 12.51 10.38 -2.61
N ASN A 818 12.79 9.63 -3.68
CA ASN A 818 13.21 8.24 -3.63
C ASN A 818 14.66 8.07 -4.15
N PRO A 819 15.62 7.66 -3.30
CA PRO A 819 17.04 7.62 -3.66
C PRO A 819 17.45 6.43 -4.54
N ASP A 820 16.56 5.44 -4.73
CA ASP A 820 16.83 4.32 -5.63
C ASP A 820 16.55 4.66 -7.09
N ARG A 821 17.28 3.98 -7.99
CA ARG A 821 17.29 4.24 -9.43
C ARG A 821 16.02 3.83 -10.17
N THR A 822 14.85 4.03 -9.59
CA THR A 822 13.53 3.67 -10.16
C THR A 822 12.43 4.69 -9.83
N ALA A 823 12.79 5.73 -9.06
CA ALA A 823 12.14 7.02 -9.10
C ALA A 823 12.18 7.64 -10.53
N HIS A 824 11.46 8.74 -10.71
CA HIS A 824 11.50 9.58 -11.92
C HIS A 824 11.05 8.91 -13.24
N MET A 825 10.21 7.87 -13.22
CA MET A 825 9.78 7.15 -14.44
C MET A 825 8.59 7.84 -15.15
N THR A 826 8.67 7.98 -16.48
CA THR A 826 7.71 8.77 -17.30
C THR A 826 6.30 8.19 -17.41
N TYR A 827 6.10 6.89 -17.14
CA TYR A 827 4.78 6.24 -17.21
C TYR A 827 3.92 6.42 -15.95
N LEU A 828 4.48 6.99 -14.86
CA LEU A 828 3.74 7.15 -13.61
C LEU A 828 2.71 8.28 -13.76
N ALA A 829 1.43 7.95 -13.58
CA ALA A 829 0.32 8.87 -13.76
C ALA A 829 -0.64 8.88 -12.56
N LEU A 830 -1.17 10.07 -12.25
CA LEU A 830 -2.29 10.28 -11.34
C LEU A 830 -3.54 10.52 -12.20
N LEU A 831 -4.50 9.59 -12.14
CA LEU A 831 -5.81 9.82 -12.75
C LEU A 831 -6.75 10.33 -11.66
N GLY A 832 -7.34 11.50 -11.87
CA GLY A 832 -8.17 12.20 -10.90
C GLY A 832 -7.76 13.66 -10.72
N ASP A 833 -8.28 14.27 -9.65
CA ASP A 833 -7.98 15.63 -9.23
C ASP A 833 -6.82 15.64 -8.21
N PRO A 834 -5.63 16.18 -8.56
CA PRO A 834 -4.46 16.15 -7.68
C PRO A 834 -4.61 17.11 -6.49
N THR A 835 -5.55 18.07 -6.54
CA THR A 835 -5.72 19.08 -5.50
C THR A 835 -6.60 18.61 -4.33
N LEU A 836 -7.12 17.38 -4.38
CA LEU A 836 -7.89 16.76 -3.31
C LEU A 836 -7.02 16.45 -2.08
N ARG A 837 -7.68 16.37 -0.92
CA ARG A 837 -7.08 16.22 0.42
C ARG A 837 -7.85 15.18 1.22
N LEU A 838 -7.22 14.56 2.21
CA LEU A 838 -7.76 13.39 2.90
C LEU A 838 -8.84 13.72 3.95
N GLN A 839 -8.51 14.51 4.97
CA GLN A 839 -9.48 14.96 5.96
C GLN A 839 -10.15 16.24 5.48
N ILE A 840 -11.48 16.22 5.38
CA ILE A 840 -12.31 17.35 4.98
C ILE A 840 -13.13 17.84 6.19
N LEU A 841 -13.31 19.16 6.30
CA LEU A 841 -14.22 19.78 7.28
C LEU A 841 -15.49 20.28 6.58
N ALA A 842 -16.65 20.10 7.21
CA ALA A 842 -17.90 20.66 6.69
C ALA A 842 -17.86 22.20 6.73
N PRO A 843 -18.26 22.89 5.65
CA PRO A 843 -18.24 24.35 5.61
C PRO A 843 -19.35 24.97 6.47
N PRO A 844 -19.25 26.28 6.82
CA PRO A 844 -20.41 27.06 7.22
C PRO A 844 -21.39 27.21 6.05
N THR A 845 -22.62 27.66 6.29
CA THR A 845 -23.65 27.77 5.23
C THR A 845 -24.38 29.11 5.29
N ALA A 846 -25.19 29.42 4.26
CA ALA A 846 -26.04 30.61 4.20
C ALA A 846 -25.30 31.94 4.50
N LEU A 847 -24.10 32.11 3.94
CA LEU A 847 -23.35 33.36 4.03
C LEU A 847 -24.08 34.48 3.27
N VAL A 848 -24.29 35.62 3.94
CA VAL A 848 -24.94 36.82 3.39
C VAL A 848 -24.10 38.05 3.71
N ALA A 849 -23.95 38.96 2.73
CA ALA A 849 -23.35 40.27 2.90
C ALA A 849 -24.39 41.39 2.75
N ARG A 850 -24.35 42.38 3.64
CA ARG A 850 -25.26 43.55 3.63
C ARG A 850 -24.47 44.84 3.86
N GLY A 851 -24.65 45.82 2.97
CA GLY A 851 -23.88 47.07 2.99
C GLY A 851 -23.15 47.33 1.67
N LYS A 852 -22.21 48.29 1.68
CA LYS A 852 -21.47 48.75 0.49
C LYS A 852 -20.00 49.09 0.78
N ARG A 853 -19.77 49.95 1.77
CA ARG A 853 -18.45 50.43 2.25
C ARG A 853 -18.16 49.88 3.64
N GLU A 854 -19.07 50.09 4.58
CA GLU A 854 -19.28 49.11 5.65
C GLU A 854 -20.05 47.92 5.05
N VAL A 855 -19.59 46.69 5.28
CA VAL A 855 -20.26 45.46 4.85
C VAL A 855 -20.35 44.48 6.01
N ASN A 856 -21.57 44.27 6.50
CA ASN A 856 -21.88 43.30 7.54
C ASN A 856 -22.11 41.92 6.94
N LEU A 857 -21.39 40.92 7.45
CA LEU A 857 -21.43 39.52 7.04
C LEU A 857 -22.08 38.67 8.14
N THR A 858 -22.94 37.74 7.74
CA THR A 858 -23.58 36.77 8.64
C THR A 858 -23.67 35.40 7.98
N TRP A 859 -23.41 34.33 8.72
CA TRP A 859 -23.55 32.94 8.24
C TRP A 859 -24.16 32.02 9.30
N THR A 860 -24.63 30.86 8.84
CA THR A 860 -24.92 29.71 9.68
C THR A 860 -23.62 28.97 10.00
N ALA A 861 -23.47 28.53 11.24
CA ALA A 861 -22.29 27.80 11.71
C ALA A 861 -22.00 26.53 10.88
N SER A 862 -20.73 26.12 10.85
CA SER A 862 -20.36 24.77 10.44
C SER A 862 -20.89 23.76 11.48
N PRO A 863 -21.29 22.54 11.08
CA PRO A 863 -21.62 21.47 12.03
C PRO A 863 -20.39 20.83 12.70
N GLU A 864 -19.16 21.24 12.33
CA GLU A 864 -17.94 20.77 13.00
C GLU A 864 -17.86 21.26 14.46
N PRO A 865 -17.74 20.38 15.46
CA PRO A 865 -17.64 20.78 16.87
C PRO A 865 -16.44 21.69 17.11
N GLY A 866 -16.68 22.84 17.76
CA GLY A 866 -15.65 23.83 18.08
C GLY A 866 -15.15 24.67 16.90
N ALA A 867 -15.83 24.64 15.74
CA ALA A 867 -15.43 25.39 14.55
C ALA A 867 -15.29 26.91 14.80
N GLN A 868 -14.12 27.44 14.44
CA GLN A 868 -13.87 28.87 14.30
C GLN A 868 -13.90 29.27 12.83
N TYR A 869 -13.86 30.56 12.52
CA TYR A 869 -14.03 31.09 11.17
C TYR A 869 -12.95 32.09 10.76
N LEU A 870 -12.52 32.02 9.50
CA LEU A 870 -11.72 33.06 8.84
C LEU A 870 -12.50 33.65 7.67
N VAL A 871 -12.37 34.97 7.51
CA VAL A 871 -13.10 35.76 6.52
C VAL A 871 -12.11 36.36 5.52
N TYR A 872 -12.42 36.23 4.23
CA TYR A 872 -11.62 36.73 3.12
C TYR A 872 -12.46 37.55 2.13
N ARG A 873 -11.79 38.40 1.36
CA ARG A 873 -12.41 39.24 0.32
C ARG A 873 -11.54 39.30 -0.92
N SER A 874 -12.14 39.07 -2.08
CA SER A 874 -11.59 39.36 -3.40
C SER A 874 -12.35 40.52 -4.04
N THR A 875 -11.61 41.43 -4.70
CA THR A 875 -12.17 42.50 -5.56
C THR A 875 -12.19 42.11 -7.04
N ASN A 876 -11.76 40.89 -7.37
CA ASN A 876 -11.62 40.36 -8.73
C ASN A 876 -12.23 38.95 -8.82
N ALA A 877 -13.42 38.78 -8.23
CA ALA A 877 -14.17 37.53 -8.18
C ALA A 877 -13.30 36.31 -7.78
N TRP A 878 -13.39 35.19 -8.50
CA TRP A 878 -12.68 33.95 -8.22
C TRP A 878 -11.16 34.05 -8.37
N ASP A 879 -10.71 34.91 -9.27
CA ASP A 879 -9.33 34.95 -9.77
C ASP A 879 -8.37 35.66 -8.79
N GLY A 880 -8.92 36.35 -7.77
CA GLY A 880 -8.17 36.88 -6.63
C GLY A 880 -7.34 38.13 -6.96
N PRO A 881 -6.46 38.56 -6.02
CA PRO A 881 -6.07 37.88 -4.79
C PRO A 881 -7.13 37.95 -3.67
N TRP A 882 -7.05 36.99 -2.75
CA TRP A 882 -7.94 36.89 -1.58
C TRP A 882 -7.31 37.53 -0.35
N LYS A 883 -7.75 38.75 0.02
CA LYS A 883 -7.31 39.40 1.27
C LYS A 883 -8.04 38.79 2.48
N LYS A 884 -7.29 38.22 3.42
CA LYS A 884 -7.75 37.88 4.77
C LYS A 884 -8.16 39.15 5.52
N LEU A 885 -9.37 39.18 6.09
CA LEU A 885 -9.90 40.32 6.84
C LEU A 885 -9.82 40.11 8.36
N THR A 886 -9.89 38.86 8.80
CA THR A 886 -9.82 38.47 10.22
C THR A 886 -8.36 38.24 10.66
N PRO A 887 -7.81 39.01 11.62
CA PRO A 887 -6.43 38.84 12.09
C PRO A 887 -6.25 37.56 12.92
N ALA A 888 -7.30 37.15 13.64
CA ALA A 888 -7.40 35.88 14.37
C ALA A 888 -8.72 35.19 14.03
N ALA A 889 -8.83 33.90 14.31
CA ALA A 889 -10.03 33.11 14.03
C ALA A 889 -11.22 33.52 14.91
N LEU A 890 -12.40 33.69 14.31
CA LEU A 890 -13.62 34.10 14.99
C LEU A 890 -14.36 32.89 15.57
N ALA A 891 -14.81 32.98 16.83
CA ALA A 891 -15.73 31.99 17.40
C ALA A 891 -17.21 32.25 17.01
N GLY A 892 -17.55 33.50 16.65
CA GLY A 892 -18.92 33.90 16.25
C GLY A 892 -19.15 33.87 14.74
N THR A 893 -20.42 33.79 14.33
CA THR A 893 -20.82 33.69 12.90
C THR A 893 -21.14 35.04 12.23
N ARG A 894 -20.45 36.10 12.65
CA ARG A 894 -20.64 37.48 12.17
C ARG A 894 -19.30 38.20 12.06
N PHE A 895 -19.18 39.10 11.08
CA PHE A 895 -18.02 39.97 10.88
C PHE A 895 -18.43 41.25 10.13
N THR A 896 -17.71 42.35 10.32
CA THR A 896 -17.97 43.62 9.63
C THR A 896 -16.69 44.09 8.93
N ASP A 897 -16.76 44.27 7.62
CA ASP A 897 -15.71 44.89 6.81
C ASP A 897 -15.99 46.39 6.76
N GLU A 898 -15.42 47.13 7.71
CA GLU A 898 -15.68 48.56 7.95
C GLU A 898 -15.19 49.47 6.81
N ALA A 899 -14.16 49.03 6.08
CA ALA A 899 -13.49 49.77 5.01
C ALA A 899 -13.41 48.96 3.71
N ALA A 900 -14.57 48.48 3.26
CA ALA A 900 -14.70 47.79 1.99
C ALA A 900 -14.53 48.77 0.80
N PRO A 901 -13.67 48.44 -0.20
CA PRO A 901 -13.43 49.31 -1.35
C PRO A 901 -14.66 49.45 -2.24
N ALA A 902 -14.70 50.49 -3.09
CA ALA A 902 -15.74 50.68 -4.09
C ALA A 902 -15.78 49.51 -5.11
N GLY A 903 -16.91 49.36 -5.80
CA GLY A 903 -17.10 48.31 -6.81
C GLY A 903 -17.47 46.93 -6.26
N SER A 904 -17.38 45.91 -7.12
CA SER A 904 -17.80 44.53 -6.85
C SER A 904 -16.85 43.84 -5.86
N LYS A 905 -17.40 43.08 -4.93
CA LYS A 905 -16.67 42.37 -3.88
C LYS A 905 -17.25 40.99 -3.67
N LEU A 906 -16.39 39.98 -3.72
CA LEU A 906 -16.72 38.59 -3.40
C LEU A 906 -16.12 38.27 -2.04
N TYR A 907 -16.96 37.93 -1.07
CA TYR A 907 -16.55 37.50 0.27
C TYR A 907 -16.55 35.98 0.35
N GLN A 908 -15.62 35.44 1.13
CA GLN A 908 -15.50 34.03 1.45
C GLN A 908 -15.43 33.86 2.97
N VAL A 909 -16.09 32.83 3.50
CA VAL A 909 -15.89 32.37 4.88
C VAL A 909 -15.53 30.89 4.87
N ARG A 910 -14.45 30.53 5.58
CA ARG A 910 -14.00 29.15 5.81
C ARG A 910 -14.10 28.86 7.30
N ALA A 911 -14.57 27.66 7.65
CA ALA A 911 -14.45 27.13 9.01
C ALA A 911 -13.06 26.49 9.19
N LEU A 912 -12.55 26.49 10.42
CA LEU A 912 -11.34 25.79 10.80
C LEU A 912 -11.53 25.05 12.13
N LYS A 913 -10.73 23.99 12.29
CA LYS A 913 -10.71 23.12 13.47
C LYS A 913 -9.32 22.49 13.60
N LEU A 914 -8.87 22.24 14.83
CA LEU A 914 -7.73 21.37 15.06
C LEU A 914 -8.12 19.92 14.70
N VAL A 915 -7.26 19.25 13.94
CA VAL A 915 -7.38 17.84 13.55
C VAL A 915 -6.16 17.10 14.09
N GLU A 916 -6.41 15.94 14.68
CA GLU A 916 -5.38 14.99 15.13
C GLU A 916 -5.39 13.77 14.21
N THR A 917 -4.20 13.21 13.96
CA THR A 917 -3.97 12.07 13.05
C THR A 917 -2.77 11.25 13.54
N GLY A 918 -2.44 10.18 12.81
CA GLY A 918 -1.17 9.47 12.95
C GLY A 918 0.09 10.32 12.72
N SER A 919 -0.04 11.56 12.24
CA SER A 919 1.03 12.56 12.09
C SER A 919 0.98 13.68 13.15
N GLY A 920 0.24 13.52 14.24
CA GLY A 920 0.05 14.57 15.25
C GLY A 920 -1.03 15.56 14.84
N THR A 921 -0.87 16.84 15.18
CA THR A 921 -1.95 17.84 15.08
C THR A 921 -1.69 18.96 14.07
N TYR A 922 -2.74 19.33 13.33
CA TYR A 922 -2.74 20.50 12.44
C TYR A 922 -4.10 21.20 12.42
N THR A 923 -4.10 22.48 12.08
CA THR A 923 -5.34 23.24 11.87
C THR A 923 -5.82 23.03 10.44
N ASN A 924 -6.94 22.33 10.27
CA ASN A 924 -7.55 22.12 8.95
C ASN A 924 -8.56 23.22 8.63
N LEU A 925 -8.78 23.48 7.34
CA LEU A 925 -9.77 24.42 6.81
C LEU A 925 -10.84 23.66 6.01
N SER A 926 -12.09 24.10 6.15
CA SER A 926 -13.18 23.71 5.27
C SER A 926 -13.04 24.35 3.88
N GLN A 927 -13.91 23.90 2.98
CA GLN A 927 -14.32 24.69 1.82
C GLN A 927 -14.81 26.09 2.22
N GLY A 928 -14.62 27.06 1.33
CA GLY A 928 -15.20 28.39 1.45
C GLY A 928 -16.65 28.41 0.98
N VAL A 929 -17.52 29.08 1.73
CA VAL A 929 -18.80 29.57 1.20
C VAL A 929 -18.68 31.04 0.83
N PHE A 930 -19.42 31.44 -0.21
CA PHE A 930 -19.22 32.71 -0.90
C PHE A 930 -20.48 33.56 -1.00
N THR A 931 -20.33 34.87 -0.96
CA THR A 931 -21.39 35.84 -1.31
C THR A 931 -20.80 37.05 -2.00
N LYS A 932 -21.54 37.65 -2.94
CA LYS A 932 -21.28 39.02 -3.36
C LYS A 932 -21.91 40.00 -2.36
N SER A 933 -21.39 41.23 -2.28
CA SER A 933 -22.10 42.34 -1.62
C SER A 933 -22.81 43.24 -2.66
N ALA A 934 -23.61 44.19 -2.19
CA ALA A 934 -24.33 45.11 -3.07
C ALA A 934 -23.37 46.14 -3.70
N GLU A 935 -23.49 46.33 -5.01
CA GLU A 935 -22.68 47.29 -5.74
C GLU A 935 -23.19 48.74 -5.55
N GLU A 936 -22.29 49.71 -5.66
CA GLU A 936 -22.67 51.09 -5.93
C GLU A 936 -23.23 51.15 -7.37
N LYS A 937 -24.55 51.32 -7.52
CA LYS A 937 -25.11 51.79 -8.80
C LYS A 937 -24.38 53.08 -9.18
N ARG A 938 -23.84 53.10 -10.39
CA ARG A 938 -23.35 54.32 -11.04
C ARG A 938 -24.53 55.24 -11.38
#